data_AF-A0A8H6WB69-F1
#
_entry.id   AF-A0A8H6WB69-F1
#
_cell.length_a   1.000
_cell.length_b   1.000
_cell.length_c   1.000
_cell.angle_alpha   90.00
_cell.angle_beta   90.00
_cell.angle_gamma   90.00
#
_symmetry.space_group_name_H-M   'P 1'
#
loop_
_entity.id
_entity.type
_entity.pdbx_description
1 polymer ?
#
loop_
_entity_poly.entity_id
_entity_poly.type
_entity_poly.pdbx_seq_one_letter_code
_entity_poly.pdbx_strand_id
1 'polypeptide(L)'
;MSTEKTLRVAICGGGISGLCLAVALSQHEHIKVDVWESAERFKELGAGLMVFARTWRIFQLLGLEANFSAATHTKPDPSVGYQFRRSDLGEEGLGWHFVPFPFALSKYPHIQVDVYEAAGRFKEIGAGVMIWHRTWHILELLGLDAQFVKVTDSDPVPDMGIGFEYRRSDRKDAFSWYFVEMPYGCIRFHRAHFLDVFVDNLPSGVAHFGKRLVSYAERHAEGGIELTFADGATTSCDLLVGCDGIKSTVRKQMLSGRPELEAHVEPRWSGSIAYRGLIPVVDLPGGKHRAMDHPLMYCGKNKHVVVYSISRGTVANVVAFASDMGKENAVYGTEWVTECPKEEMLECFAGWEDEVSVLLNVLGSATPRTLDSALAAYEKTRLAMANHVVRESYRAGKMFEFNDEEFGGRYEELGPGIAARWDYLRESTPEGEWKKAQNLLRESAMSGLVSFVAAFSAALNVAVSASSIPAAPNVTISGSKTPASLTPYAFDFPDCNNGPMADHAVCDRSQEPIARAQALIDLFTTSELIANSVHQSPGVPRLGIPPYNWWSEASHGVSWTGPGVVFAPAGENFSYATSFPQPINLGAAFDDPLILQVSTETSGEAALHSAHYAYQFLDGFQGGIEPEPYLKNIATCKHYVAYDLDDWGGVIQRNFSADVTTQEMAEFYQVPFKTCVRDAKVYGVMCSYNSVNGVPACADDYTMQTIIRDHYGFPNDRWIVSDCDAVESIYDTHFYVDSYEAAAAVALKAGTDINCGTTYSDYLGAAFNESLATPTQLKQALVRQYASLIRLGYFDPPEIQPYRQYTWDDVSTPAAEQLAYQVAVEGMVLLKNDGTLPLKQGLKKMALIGPWAQATDQMQGNYYGTPPYLISPQMGFTTAGFDVNFQQGTSIQDGDTDGFAAAIAAAKEADVIVYAGGIDNSVEAEGLDRVNITWPGAQLPLIQQLAAVGKPFIVLQFGAGQVDDTWLLENDAVNAIVWGGYPGQSGGTAIADTLTGKVAPAGRLPLMQYPANYTEQIGMLDMNLRPNKATGNPGRTYQWYTGTPVVDYGFGLHYTTWSLSWQTTPASAYSIQTLVSRARSAAYLDLGAFDTFGVTVKNTGHVTSDFVAMLFVKTNAGPPPYPNKVLLGYSRVSSVRAGTAAIARISVNLGEIARVDENGNAWLYPGQYSLSLDVPEHLTHSFTLIGAPAQLTNWPAPPPAQSSSS
;
A
#
# COMPACT_ATOMS: atom_id res chain seq x y z
N MET A 1 -33.29 37.99 -35.03
CA MET A 1 -32.03 38.13 -35.77
C MET A 1 -30.98 38.65 -34.81
N SER A 2 -29.98 37.84 -34.50
CA SER A 2 -28.70 38.28 -33.93
C SER A 2 -27.64 37.61 -34.78
N THR A 3 -26.59 38.32 -35.15
CA THR A 3 -25.54 37.78 -36.04
C THR A 3 -24.54 36.98 -35.19
N GLU A 4 -24.62 35.66 -35.25
CA GLU A 4 -23.63 34.78 -34.63
C GLU A 4 -22.25 35.08 -35.22
N LYS A 5 -21.29 35.40 -34.37
CA LYS A 5 -19.91 35.72 -34.78
C LYS A 5 -19.12 34.44 -34.98
N THR A 6 -18.48 34.32 -36.14
CA THR A 6 -17.46 33.31 -36.42
C THR A 6 -16.31 33.44 -35.41
N LEU A 7 -15.98 32.37 -34.69
CA LEU A 7 -14.92 32.37 -33.67
C LEU A 7 -13.53 32.18 -34.31
N ARG A 8 -12.48 32.71 -33.68
CA ARG A 8 -11.07 32.48 -34.04
C ARG A 8 -10.26 32.11 -32.79
N VAL A 9 -9.40 31.09 -32.90
CA VAL A 9 -8.69 30.49 -31.75
C VAL A 9 -7.21 30.30 -32.08
N ALA A 10 -6.33 31.03 -31.39
CA ALA A 10 -4.94 31.29 -31.76
C ALA A 10 -3.88 30.34 -31.14
N ILE A 11 -2.77 30.02 -31.85
CA ILE A 11 -1.89 28.82 -31.61
C ILE A 11 -0.51 28.88 -32.30
N CYS A 12 0.59 28.83 -31.55
CA CYS A 12 1.97 28.97 -32.05
C CYS A 12 2.92 28.06 -31.27
N GLY A 13 4.04 27.65 -31.87
CA GLY A 13 4.78 26.49 -31.37
C GLY A 13 4.13 25.21 -31.90
N GLY A 14 4.05 25.13 -33.22
CA GLY A 14 3.67 23.97 -34.00
C GLY A 14 4.67 22.81 -33.91
N GLY A 15 4.98 22.36 -32.69
CA GLY A 15 5.22 20.94 -32.47
C GLY A 15 3.90 20.16 -32.52
N ILE A 16 3.97 18.84 -32.38
CA ILE A 16 2.82 17.90 -32.36
C ILE A 16 1.59 18.52 -31.66
N SER A 17 1.75 18.98 -30.42
CA SER A 17 0.68 19.55 -29.57
C SER A 17 -0.02 20.80 -30.15
N GLY A 18 0.75 21.69 -30.78
CA GLY A 18 0.19 22.90 -31.40
C GLY A 18 -0.61 22.57 -32.66
N LEU A 19 -0.22 21.53 -33.38
CA LEU A 19 -0.77 21.21 -34.68
C LEU A 19 -2.03 20.32 -34.59
N CYS A 20 -2.03 19.28 -33.74
CA CYS A 20 -3.21 18.43 -33.49
C CYS A 20 -4.46 19.24 -33.15
N LEU A 21 -4.31 20.32 -32.39
CA LEU A 21 -5.37 21.27 -32.03
C LEU A 21 -6.15 21.77 -33.25
N ALA A 22 -5.46 22.39 -34.22
CA ALA A 22 -6.18 23.12 -35.26
C ALA A 22 -6.96 22.19 -36.19
N VAL A 23 -6.50 20.96 -36.37
CA VAL A 23 -7.26 19.92 -37.09
C VAL A 23 -8.63 19.71 -36.44
N ALA A 24 -8.69 19.56 -35.12
CA ALA A 24 -9.93 19.29 -34.38
C ALA A 24 -10.91 20.46 -34.43
N LEU A 25 -10.45 21.69 -34.15
CA LEU A 25 -11.32 22.87 -34.17
C LEU A 25 -11.77 23.28 -35.60
N SER A 26 -11.08 22.85 -36.65
CA SER A 26 -11.39 23.22 -38.04
C SER A 26 -12.72 22.68 -38.58
N GLN A 27 -13.29 21.66 -37.95
CA GLN A 27 -14.39 20.86 -38.53
C GLN A 27 -15.80 21.46 -38.36
N HIS A 28 -15.92 22.70 -37.85
CA HIS A 28 -17.19 23.41 -37.70
C HIS A 28 -17.24 24.68 -38.56
N GLU A 29 -18.29 24.81 -39.39
CA GLU A 29 -18.45 25.89 -40.40
C GLU A 29 -18.41 27.34 -39.85
N HIS A 30 -18.40 27.52 -38.53
CA HIS A 30 -18.46 28.83 -37.86
C HIS A 30 -17.24 29.11 -36.97
N ILE A 31 -16.16 28.33 -37.11
CA ILE A 31 -14.88 28.47 -36.40
C ILE A 31 -13.72 28.63 -37.42
N LYS A 32 -12.68 29.39 -37.07
CA LYS A 32 -11.37 29.44 -37.77
C LYS A 32 -10.20 29.31 -36.78
N VAL A 33 -9.10 28.74 -37.23
CA VAL A 33 -8.04 28.12 -36.39
C VAL A 33 -6.81 27.91 -37.26
N ASP A 34 -5.60 28.34 -36.93
CA ASP A 34 -4.62 28.57 -38.02
C ASP A 34 -3.10 28.74 -37.62
N VAL A 35 -2.26 27.68 -37.48
CA VAL A 35 -1.06 27.58 -36.55
C VAL A 35 0.35 27.91 -37.12
N TRP A 36 1.28 28.39 -36.26
CA TRP A 36 2.62 28.93 -36.61
C TRP A 36 3.73 28.43 -35.59
N GLU A 37 5.04 28.71 -35.73
CA GLU A 37 6.21 27.95 -35.12
C GLU A 37 7.56 28.73 -35.18
N SER A 38 8.58 28.39 -34.38
CA SER A 38 9.79 29.22 -34.10
C SER A 38 10.81 29.37 -35.23
N ALA A 39 10.53 28.86 -36.42
CA ALA A 39 11.53 28.07 -37.12
C ALA A 39 11.45 28.36 -38.67
N GLU A 40 11.67 27.47 -39.67
CA GLU A 40 11.54 27.79 -41.12
C GLU A 40 11.20 26.68 -42.18
N ARG A 41 11.91 25.54 -42.32
CA ARG A 41 11.35 24.30 -42.95
C ARG A 41 11.81 23.05 -42.17
N PHE A 42 10.88 22.19 -41.70
CA PHE A 42 11.10 21.36 -40.49
C PHE A 42 12.24 20.33 -40.69
N LYS A 43 12.93 19.88 -39.63
CA LYS A 43 13.84 18.70 -39.54
C LYS A 43 14.26 18.47 -38.06
N GLU A 44 15.13 17.51 -37.71
CA GLU A 44 14.85 16.51 -36.66
C GLU A 44 15.51 16.55 -35.25
N LEU A 45 14.82 17.05 -34.22
CA LEU A 45 15.14 16.84 -32.80
C LEU A 45 13.90 16.72 -31.92
N GLY A 46 13.65 15.55 -31.32
CA GLY A 46 12.63 15.34 -30.30
C GLY A 46 12.00 13.96 -30.36
N ALA A 47 11.86 13.27 -29.23
CA ALA A 47 11.24 11.95 -29.13
C ALA A 47 9.73 12.06 -28.80
N GLY A 48 8.98 10.96 -28.98
CA GLY A 48 7.55 10.90 -28.66
C GLY A 48 7.24 11.00 -27.15
N LEU A 49 6.07 11.55 -26.83
CA LEU A 49 5.55 11.67 -25.46
C LEU A 49 4.84 10.40 -24.97
N MET A 50 4.78 10.23 -23.65
CA MET A 50 4.15 9.09 -22.99
C MET A 50 3.27 9.59 -21.83
N VAL A 51 2.04 9.06 -21.68
CA VAL A 51 1.08 9.49 -20.67
C VAL A 51 0.99 8.44 -19.55
N PHE A 52 1.08 8.90 -18.29
CA PHE A 52 1.13 8.05 -17.09
C PHE A 52 -0.06 8.30 -16.14
N ALA A 53 -0.30 7.37 -15.21
CA ALA A 53 -1.52 7.28 -14.40
C ALA A 53 -1.92 8.53 -13.58
N ARG A 54 -0.97 9.37 -13.11
CA ARG A 54 -1.33 10.64 -12.43
C ARG A 54 -2.05 11.62 -13.36
N THR A 55 -1.65 11.70 -14.63
CA THR A 55 -2.35 12.47 -15.68
C THR A 55 -3.78 11.97 -15.85
N TRP A 56 -3.97 10.65 -15.80
CA TRP A 56 -5.31 10.03 -15.84
C TRP A 56 -6.18 10.41 -14.65
N ARG A 57 -5.61 10.46 -13.44
CA ARG A 57 -6.36 10.87 -12.25
C ARG A 57 -6.85 12.32 -12.34
N ILE A 58 -6.05 13.21 -12.93
CA ILE A 58 -6.46 14.60 -13.24
C ILE A 58 -7.63 14.60 -14.26
N PHE A 59 -7.58 13.76 -15.29
CA PHE A 59 -8.70 13.58 -16.23
C PHE A 59 -9.98 13.09 -15.52
N GLN A 60 -9.88 12.17 -14.56
CA GLN A 60 -11.05 11.73 -13.78
C GLN A 60 -11.66 12.90 -12.97
N LEU A 61 -10.84 13.64 -12.23
CA LEU A 61 -11.28 14.73 -11.35
C LEU A 61 -11.94 15.90 -12.10
N LEU A 62 -11.58 16.15 -13.36
CA LEU A 62 -12.17 17.20 -14.20
C LEU A 62 -13.50 16.79 -14.86
N GLY A 63 -14.10 15.66 -14.44
CA GLY A 63 -15.29 15.08 -15.07
C GLY A 63 -15.05 14.74 -16.54
N LEU A 64 -13.79 14.48 -16.91
CA LEU A 64 -13.38 14.15 -18.26
C LEU A 64 -13.31 12.62 -18.46
N GLU A 65 -13.48 11.79 -17.42
CA GLU A 65 -13.39 10.34 -17.58
C GLU A 65 -14.36 9.80 -18.65
N ALA A 66 -15.64 10.14 -18.61
CA ALA A 66 -16.60 9.73 -19.64
C ALA A 66 -16.35 10.38 -21.03
N ASN A 67 -15.25 11.12 -21.19
CA ASN A 67 -14.65 11.61 -22.42
C ASN A 67 -13.13 11.26 -22.59
N PHE A 68 -12.49 10.51 -21.68
CA PHE A 68 -11.11 10.01 -21.83
C PHE A 68 -11.06 8.47 -21.72
N SER A 69 -11.75 7.87 -20.74
CA SER A 69 -12.00 6.43 -20.56
C SER A 69 -12.76 5.76 -21.69
N ALA A 70 -12.89 6.46 -22.81
CA ALA A 70 -13.05 5.76 -24.04
C ALA A 70 -12.22 6.16 -25.26
N ALA A 71 -11.01 6.79 -25.30
CA ALA A 71 -10.06 6.69 -26.49
C ALA A 71 -8.59 6.24 -26.31
N THR A 72 -8.33 5.35 -25.38
CA THR A 72 -7.17 4.45 -25.38
C THR A 72 -7.69 3.04 -25.52
N HIS A 73 -7.18 2.22 -26.44
CA HIS A 73 -7.52 0.79 -26.43
C HIS A 73 -7.40 0.15 -25.01
N THR A 74 -6.54 0.64 -24.11
CA THR A 74 -6.72 0.39 -22.65
C THR A 74 -6.86 1.66 -21.80
N LYS A 75 -7.97 1.85 -21.05
CA LYS A 75 -7.96 2.63 -19.79
C LYS A 75 -6.68 2.22 -19.04
N PRO A 76 -5.81 3.14 -18.63
CA PRO A 76 -4.64 2.79 -17.84
C PRO A 76 -5.08 2.16 -16.53
N ASP A 77 -4.60 0.95 -16.30
CA ASP A 77 -4.64 0.31 -14.98
C ASP A 77 -3.70 1.09 -14.04
N PRO A 78 -4.16 1.53 -12.84
CA PRO A 78 -3.29 2.19 -11.86
C PRO A 78 -2.08 1.34 -11.42
N SER A 79 -2.11 0.01 -11.58
CA SER A 79 -0.93 -0.86 -11.35
C SER A 79 0.24 -0.55 -12.30
N VAL A 80 -0.06 0.00 -13.48
CA VAL A 80 0.89 0.22 -14.59
C VAL A 80 1.67 1.54 -14.41
N GLY A 81 2.13 1.81 -13.19
CA GLY A 81 3.00 2.93 -12.85
C GLY A 81 4.46 2.67 -13.22
N TYR A 82 5.12 3.63 -13.88
CA TYR A 82 6.57 3.73 -13.88
C TYR A 82 7.00 4.86 -12.95
N GLN A 83 8.04 4.63 -12.15
CA GLN A 83 8.70 5.66 -11.37
C GLN A 83 10.21 5.52 -11.50
N PHE A 84 10.85 6.56 -12.01
CA PHE A 84 12.19 6.91 -11.57
C PHE A 84 12.08 7.57 -10.18
N ARG A 85 13.19 7.59 -9.42
CA ARG A 85 13.20 8.03 -8.01
C ARG A 85 12.68 9.46 -7.83
N ARG A 86 12.05 9.69 -6.68
CA ARG A 86 11.85 11.02 -6.08
C ARG A 86 13.22 11.56 -5.63
N SER A 87 13.40 12.88 -5.67
CA SER A 87 14.58 13.55 -5.10
C SER A 87 14.10 14.74 -4.29
N ASP A 88 14.36 14.72 -2.99
CA ASP A 88 13.58 15.51 -2.04
C ASP A 88 14.18 16.90 -1.81
N LEU A 89 13.85 17.82 -2.73
CA LEU A 89 13.91 19.27 -2.52
C LEU A 89 12.55 19.88 -2.84
N GLY A 90 11.93 20.48 -1.82
CA GLY A 90 10.57 21.02 -1.87
C GLY A 90 10.47 22.37 -2.56
N GLU A 91 10.67 22.43 -3.87
CA GLU A 91 10.14 23.50 -4.72
C GLU A 91 9.24 22.90 -5.81
N GLU A 92 8.04 23.47 -6.00
CA GLU A 92 7.06 22.98 -6.99
C GLU A 92 7.46 23.39 -8.43
N GLY A 93 8.47 22.71 -8.98
CA GLY A 93 8.98 22.89 -10.34
C GLY A 93 8.05 22.34 -11.42
N LEU A 94 7.03 23.12 -11.80
CA LEU A 94 6.03 22.80 -12.83
C LEU A 94 6.62 22.29 -14.17
N GLY A 95 6.38 21.02 -14.50
CA GLY A 95 6.61 20.43 -15.83
C GLY A 95 6.70 18.90 -15.79
N TRP A 96 5.73 18.10 -16.26
CA TRP A 96 4.73 18.37 -17.31
C TRP A 96 3.30 18.43 -16.77
N HIS A 97 2.95 19.57 -16.16
CA HIS A 97 1.58 20.06 -16.21
C HIS A 97 1.30 20.57 -17.66
N PHE A 98 0.13 21.15 -17.91
CA PHE A 98 -0.27 21.73 -19.21
C PHE A 98 -0.56 20.79 -20.39
N VAL A 99 -0.43 19.46 -20.29
CA VAL A 99 -1.06 18.55 -21.28
C VAL A 99 -2.60 18.42 -21.05
N PRO A 100 -3.11 18.29 -19.81
CA PRO A 100 -4.55 18.30 -19.55
C PRO A 100 -5.21 19.68 -19.69
N PHE A 101 -4.46 20.74 -19.39
CA PHE A 101 -5.04 22.04 -19.02
C PHE A 101 -5.69 22.77 -20.19
N PRO A 102 -5.06 22.91 -21.37
CA PRO A 102 -5.71 23.51 -22.54
C PRO A 102 -6.96 22.75 -22.99
N PHE A 103 -7.02 21.44 -22.74
CA PHE A 103 -8.25 20.70 -23.03
C PHE A 103 -9.33 20.88 -21.97
N ALA A 104 -8.99 20.93 -20.68
CA ALA A 104 -9.95 21.30 -19.63
C ALA A 104 -10.65 22.63 -19.96
N LEU A 105 -9.93 23.60 -20.54
CA LEU A 105 -10.48 24.87 -21.02
C LEU A 105 -11.43 24.73 -22.24
N SER A 106 -11.28 23.69 -23.07
CA SER A 106 -12.13 23.50 -24.27
C SER A 106 -13.61 23.19 -23.96
N LYS A 107 -13.91 22.68 -22.75
CA LYS A 107 -15.29 22.53 -22.26
C LYS A 107 -16.01 23.87 -22.06
N TYR A 108 -15.29 24.99 -22.14
CA TYR A 108 -15.78 26.32 -21.82
C TYR A 108 -15.75 27.21 -23.08
N PRO A 109 -16.87 27.35 -23.82
CA PRO A 109 -16.93 28.00 -25.13
C PRO A 109 -16.85 29.54 -25.10
N HIS A 110 -16.16 30.09 -24.09
CA HIS A 110 -15.98 31.51 -23.83
C HIS A 110 -14.50 31.90 -23.65
N ILE A 111 -13.56 31.00 -23.95
CA ILE A 111 -12.12 31.19 -23.75
C ILE A 111 -11.43 31.34 -25.11
N GLN A 112 -10.78 32.48 -25.32
CA GLN A 112 -9.91 32.74 -26.46
C GLN A 112 -8.46 32.39 -26.08
N VAL A 113 -7.74 31.77 -27.00
CA VAL A 113 -6.31 31.47 -26.86
C VAL A 113 -5.59 32.30 -27.92
N ASP A 114 -4.44 32.91 -27.61
CA ASP A 114 -3.71 33.82 -28.51
C ASP A 114 -2.19 33.67 -28.38
N VAL A 115 -1.46 33.47 -29.49
CA VAL A 115 -0.18 32.75 -29.41
C VAL A 115 0.88 33.21 -30.42
N TYR A 116 2.15 33.26 -29.97
CA TYR A 116 3.21 34.10 -30.51
C TYR A 116 4.57 33.40 -30.44
N GLU A 117 5.47 33.63 -31.42
CA GLU A 117 6.61 32.73 -31.64
C GLU A 117 7.74 33.29 -32.54
N ALA A 118 8.97 32.89 -32.27
CA ALA A 118 10.19 33.67 -32.39
C ALA A 118 10.96 33.65 -33.73
N ALA A 119 10.50 32.93 -34.76
CA ALA A 119 11.00 33.10 -36.15
C ALA A 119 9.96 32.70 -37.21
N GLY A 120 10.39 32.51 -38.47
CA GLY A 120 9.60 32.86 -39.66
C GLY A 120 8.67 31.80 -40.28
N ARG A 121 8.91 30.51 -40.03
CA ARG A 121 8.13 29.34 -40.51
C ARG A 121 8.41 28.14 -39.55
N PHE A 122 8.70 26.90 -39.99
CA PHE A 122 8.85 25.72 -39.09
C PHE A 122 10.17 24.91 -39.34
N LYS A 123 11.23 24.67 -38.51
CA LYS A 123 12.68 24.39 -38.95
C LYS A 123 13.36 23.05 -38.57
N GLU A 124 14.51 22.80 -39.21
CA GLU A 124 15.58 21.92 -38.72
C GLU A 124 16.21 22.37 -37.41
N ILE A 125 16.35 21.41 -36.51
CA ILE A 125 17.62 21.15 -35.81
C ILE A 125 17.75 19.63 -35.70
N GLY A 126 18.83 19.01 -36.16
CA GLY A 126 19.09 17.56 -36.04
C GLY A 126 18.59 16.67 -37.18
N ALA A 127 18.76 15.34 -37.06
CA ALA A 127 18.91 14.40 -38.18
C ALA A 127 18.11 13.06 -38.12
N GLY A 128 17.17 12.87 -37.20
CA GLY A 128 16.16 11.80 -37.30
C GLY A 128 15.11 11.85 -36.19
N VAL A 129 13.88 11.41 -36.49
CA VAL A 129 12.84 11.18 -35.47
C VAL A 129 12.47 9.71 -35.44
N MET A 130 12.50 9.15 -34.23
CA MET A 130 12.00 7.82 -33.93
C MET A 130 10.81 7.99 -33.01
N ILE A 131 9.65 7.57 -33.47
CA ILE A 131 8.47 7.45 -32.62
C ILE A 131 8.11 5.99 -32.49
N TRP A 132 7.50 5.69 -31.36
CA TRP A 132 7.00 4.37 -31.08
C TRP A 132 5.49 4.36 -31.30
N HIS A 133 5.00 3.15 -31.53
CA HIS A 133 3.72 2.79 -32.08
C HIS A 133 2.46 3.23 -31.28
N ARG A 134 2.64 3.97 -30.16
CA ARG A 134 1.58 4.60 -29.35
C ARG A 134 1.35 6.05 -29.77
N THR A 135 2.45 6.80 -29.96
CA THR A 135 2.50 8.05 -30.73
C THR A 135 1.83 7.88 -32.09
N TRP A 136 1.92 6.67 -32.62
CA TRP A 136 1.43 6.28 -33.92
C TRP A 136 -0.07 6.02 -33.99
N HIS A 137 -0.56 5.18 -33.08
CA HIS A 137 -1.98 4.98 -32.89
C HIS A 137 -2.69 6.32 -32.58
N ILE A 138 -1.99 7.29 -31.97
CA ILE A 138 -2.48 8.67 -31.83
C ILE A 138 -2.66 9.39 -33.20
N LEU A 139 -1.85 9.11 -34.23
CA LEU A 139 -2.01 9.69 -35.58
C LEU A 139 -3.17 9.06 -36.35
N GLU A 140 -3.35 7.74 -36.23
CA GLU A 140 -4.53 6.98 -36.68
C GLU A 140 -5.80 7.55 -36.06
N LEU A 141 -5.80 7.73 -34.75
CA LEU A 141 -6.91 8.31 -34.01
C LEU A 141 -7.18 9.77 -34.41
N LEU A 142 -6.14 10.57 -34.71
CA LEU A 142 -6.29 11.94 -35.24
C LEU A 142 -6.78 12.01 -36.70
N GLY A 143 -6.93 10.88 -37.40
CA GLY A 143 -7.27 10.83 -38.83
C GLY A 143 -6.16 11.38 -39.74
N LEU A 144 -4.94 11.47 -39.22
CA LEU A 144 -3.76 11.93 -39.94
C LEU A 144 -2.93 10.77 -40.50
N ASP A 145 -3.20 9.52 -40.09
CA ASP A 145 -2.54 8.30 -40.57
C ASP A 145 -2.42 8.26 -42.10
N ALA A 146 -3.51 8.42 -42.84
CA ALA A 146 -3.46 8.35 -44.30
C ALA A 146 -2.55 9.43 -44.94
N GLN A 147 -2.08 10.40 -44.16
CA GLN A 147 -1.08 11.41 -44.51
C GLN A 147 0.30 11.03 -43.96
N PHE A 148 0.36 10.61 -42.69
CA PHE A 148 1.55 10.09 -42.02
C PHE A 148 2.16 8.88 -42.71
N VAL A 149 1.33 8.04 -43.36
CA VAL A 149 1.76 6.85 -44.10
C VAL A 149 2.88 7.28 -44.99
N LYS A 150 2.63 8.35 -45.77
CA LYS A 150 3.49 8.89 -46.83
C LYS A 150 4.85 9.37 -46.32
N VAL A 151 5.05 9.50 -45.01
CA VAL A 151 6.17 10.24 -44.40
C VAL A 151 6.96 9.50 -43.29
N THR A 152 7.04 8.17 -43.28
CA THR A 152 7.78 7.32 -42.29
C THR A 152 9.14 6.69 -42.76
N ASP A 153 9.38 5.36 -42.66
CA ASP A 153 10.53 4.69 -43.29
C ASP A 153 10.30 3.31 -43.96
N SER A 154 9.34 2.46 -43.57
CA SER A 154 9.17 1.06 -44.08
C SER A 154 7.88 0.38 -43.54
N ASP A 155 7.14 -0.43 -44.31
CA ASP A 155 5.81 -0.97 -43.89
C ASP A 155 5.91 -1.70 -42.53
N PRO A 156 5.08 -1.38 -41.51
CA PRO A 156 5.47 -1.58 -40.12
C PRO A 156 4.83 -2.83 -39.57
N VAL A 157 5.03 -3.92 -40.30
CA VAL A 157 4.06 -5.00 -40.36
C VAL A 157 3.56 -5.34 -38.94
N PRO A 158 2.25 -5.14 -38.62
CA PRO A 158 1.30 -6.14 -37.24
C PRO A 158 1.78 -7.56 -36.92
N ASP A 159 3.10 -7.64 -36.89
CA ASP A 159 4.05 -8.67 -36.52
C ASP A 159 5.12 -8.01 -35.61
N MET A 160 6.25 -8.69 -35.36
CA MET A 160 7.39 -8.12 -34.62
C MET A 160 8.42 -7.60 -35.64
N GLY A 161 8.90 -6.37 -35.46
CA GLY A 161 10.01 -5.80 -36.21
C GLY A 161 11.13 -5.36 -35.27
N ILE A 162 12.39 -5.45 -35.71
CA ILE A 162 13.51 -5.00 -34.88
C ILE A 162 13.47 -3.46 -34.80
N GLY A 163 13.29 -2.95 -33.59
CA GLY A 163 13.34 -1.54 -33.24
C GLY A 163 14.75 -1.03 -32.91
N PHE A 164 15.65 -1.88 -32.40
CA PHE A 164 17.10 -1.60 -32.31
C PHE A 164 17.93 -2.89 -32.15
N GLU A 165 18.98 -3.07 -32.95
CA GLU A 165 20.09 -4.00 -32.68
C GLU A 165 21.13 -3.28 -31.81
N TYR A 166 21.32 -3.76 -30.58
CA TYR A 166 22.36 -3.29 -29.67
C TYR A 166 23.62 -4.16 -29.83
N ARG A 167 24.73 -3.49 -30.12
CA ARG A 167 25.98 -4.10 -30.58
C ARG A 167 27.15 -3.58 -29.78
N ARG A 168 27.99 -4.49 -29.26
CA ARG A 168 29.15 -4.13 -28.44
C ARG A 168 30.34 -3.87 -29.35
N SER A 169 30.81 -2.63 -29.35
CA SER A 169 31.57 -2.08 -30.48
C SER A 169 32.85 -1.36 -30.07
N ASP A 170 33.15 -1.29 -28.77
CA ASP A 170 34.43 -0.80 -28.22
C ASP A 170 35.64 -1.73 -28.43
N ARG A 171 35.48 -2.75 -29.29
CA ARG A 171 36.48 -3.79 -29.61
C ARG A 171 36.27 -4.30 -31.03
N LYS A 172 37.30 -4.94 -31.61
CA LYS A 172 37.28 -5.43 -33.00
C LYS A 172 36.44 -6.70 -33.19
N ASP A 173 36.40 -7.58 -32.21
CA ASP A 173 35.53 -8.77 -32.14
C ASP A 173 34.13 -8.40 -31.61
N ALA A 174 33.49 -7.47 -32.30
CA ALA A 174 32.18 -6.94 -31.93
C ALA A 174 31.03 -7.89 -32.26
N PHE A 175 30.07 -7.98 -31.34
CA PHE A 175 28.90 -8.84 -31.46
C PHE A 175 27.62 -8.10 -31.05
N SER A 176 26.51 -8.52 -31.63
CA SER A 176 25.18 -7.97 -31.40
C SER A 176 24.56 -8.77 -30.26
N TRP A 177 24.36 -8.13 -29.10
CA TRP A 177 24.00 -8.84 -27.86
C TRP A 177 22.49 -8.83 -27.58
N TYR A 178 21.76 -7.87 -28.15
CA TYR A 178 20.32 -7.75 -27.96
C TYR A 178 19.67 -7.13 -29.18
N PHE A 179 18.52 -7.67 -29.57
CA PHE A 179 17.64 -7.10 -30.58
C PHE A 179 16.35 -6.71 -29.85
N VAL A 180 16.11 -5.41 -29.70
CA VAL A 180 14.81 -4.89 -29.27
C VAL A 180 13.85 -5.13 -30.41
N GLU A 181 13.21 -6.29 -30.45
CA GLU A 181 12.03 -6.50 -31.28
C GLU A 181 10.82 -5.85 -30.62
N MET A 182 10.02 -5.13 -31.40
CA MET A 182 8.73 -4.66 -30.95
C MET A 182 7.71 -4.60 -32.08
N PRO A 183 6.41 -4.57 -31.77
CA PRO A 183 5.39 -4.36 -32.77
C PRO A 183 5.54 -3.03 -33.53
N TYR A 184 5.17 -3.01 -34.82
CA TYR A 184 5.68 -2.05 -35.84
C TYR A 184 7.21 -2.11 -36.05
N GLY A 185 7.98 -2.12 -34.96
CA GLY A 185 9.40 -1.82 -34.90
C GLY A 185 9.62 -0.36 -34.48
N CYS A 186 10.76 0.21 -34.88
CA CYS A 186 11.03 1.64 -34.72
C CYS A 186 10.51 2.46 -35.89
N ILE A 187 9.44 3.22 -35.67
CA ILE A 187 8.84 4.07 -36.71
C ILE A 187 9.75 5.29 -36.91
N ARG A 188 10.52 5.26 -38.00
CA ARG A 188 11.57 6.24 -38.31
C ARG A 188 11.02 7.31 -39.25
N PHE A 189 11.46 8.56 -39.06
CA PHE A 189 11.00 9.74 -39.76
C PHE A 189 12.15 10.66 -40.13
N HIS A 190 12.03 11.25 -41.31
CA HIS A 190 12.58 12.58 -41.51
C HIS A 190 11.57 13.59 -40.92
N ARG A 191 11.84 14.14 -39.71
CA ARG A 191 10.95 15.07 -38.94
C ARG A 191 10.43 16.24 -39.76
N ALA A 192 11.11 16.60 -40.87
CA ALA A 192 10.53 17.50 -41.87
C ALA A 192 9.11 17.08 -42.21
N HIS A 193 9.01 15.93 -42.86
CA HIS A 193 7.79 15.45 -43.45
C HIS A 193 6.78 15.04 -42.36
N PHE A 194 7.28 14.59 -41.19
CA PHE A 194 6.47 14.36 -40.00
C PHE A 194 5.73 15.62 -39.52
N LEU A 195 6.44 16.75 -39.40
CA LEU A 195 5.83 17.97 -38.89
C LEU A 195 5.16 18.81 -40.01
N ASP A 196 5.62 18.69 -41.26
CA ASP A 196 4.96 19.26 -42.44
C ASP A 196 3.52 18.69 -42.60
N VAL A 197 3.32 17.37 -42.43
CA VAL A 197 1.97 16.76 -42.44
C VAL A 197 1.07 17.35 -41.38
N PHE A 198 1.58 17.57 -40.17
CA PHE A 198 0.82 18.23 -39.11
C PHE A 198 0.49 19.70 -39.46
N VAL A 199 1.35 20.40 -40.23
CA VAL A 199 1.13 21.80 -40.69
C VAL A 199 0.15 21.92 -41.85
N ASP A 200 0.06 20.94 -42.73
CA ASP A 200 -0.89 20.96 -43.84
C ASP A 200 -2.36 20.81 -43.39
N ASN A 201 -2.59 20.50 -42.11
CA ASN A 201 -3.92 20.32 -41.51
C ASN A 201 -4.36 21.50 -40.61
N LEU A 202 -3.71 22.66 -40.77
CA LEU A 202 -4.05 23.91 -40.10
C LEU A 202 -4.79 24.87 -41.06
N PRO A 203 -5.88 25.54 -40.65
CA PRO A 203 -6.47 26.64 -41.45
C PRO A 203 -5.62 27.96 -41.46
N SER A 204 -6.17 29.18 -41.70
CA SER A 204 -5.39 30.41 -42.07
C SER A 204 -5.60 31.75 -41.27
N GLY A 205 -4.59 32.20 -40.49
CA GLY A 205 -4.52 33.50 -39.76
C GLY A 205 -4.51 33.60 -38.20
N VAL A 206 -3.94 32.67 -37.42
CA VAL A 206 -4.15 32.55 -35.94
C VAL A 206 -2.88 32.63 -35.11
N ALA A 207 -1.71 32.66 -35.70
CA ALA A 207 -0.52 32.89 -34.90
C ALA A 207 0.57 33.57 -35.71
N HIS A 208 1.71 33.76 -35.05
CA HIS A 208 2.48 34.98 -35.29
C HIS A 208 3.98 34.67 -35.26
N PHE A 209 4.46 34.22 -36.43
CA PHE A 209 5.88 34.08 -36.77
C PHE A 209 6.66 35.39 -36.50
N GLY A 210 7.90 35.27 -36.05
CA GLY A 210 8.82 36.38 -35.75
C GLY A 210 8.60 37.08 -34.39
N LYS A 211 7.56 36.73 -33.63
CA LYS A 211 7.20 37.29 -32.32
C LYS A 211 7.95 36.63 -31.17
N ARG A 212 9.25 36.90 -31.06
CA ARG A 212 10.05 36.54 -29.88
C ARG A 212 9.60 37.39 -28.69
N LEU A 213 9.05 36.78 -27.63
CA LEU A 213 8.74 37.49 -26.38
C LEU A 213 10.03 38.06 -25.76
N VAL A 214 9.95 39.27 -25.21
CA VAL A 214 11.07 39.97 -24.54
C VAL A 214 10.74 40.30 -23.08
N SER A 215 9.46 40.60 -22.79
CA SER A 215 8.94 40.80 -21.44
C SER A 215 7.42 40.73 -21.43
N TYR A 216 6.82 40.53 -20.26
CA TYR A 216 5.40 40.77 -20.01
C TYR A 216 5.19 41.78 -18.86
N ALA A 217 3.96 42.25 -18.64
CA ALA A 217 3.60 43.11 -17.51
C ALA A 217 2.15 42.87 -17.08
N GLU A 218 1.88 42.86 -15.78
CA GLU A 218 0.54 42.70 -15.21
C GLU A 218 -0.14 44.06 -15.02
N ARG A 219 -1.35 44.23 -15.56
CA ARG A 219 -2.12 45.49 -15.45
C ARG A 219 -3.10 45.43 -14.28
N HIS A 220 -2.57 45.49 -13.05
CA HIS A 220 -3.32 45.33 -11.79
C HIS A 220 -4.56 46.25 -11.59
N ALA A 221 -4.74 47.30 -12.40
CA ALA A 221 -5.87 48.24 -12.29
C ALA A 221 -7.02 47.99 -13.28
N GLU A 222 -6.79 47.22 -14.35
CA GLU A 222 -7.78 46.99 -15.42
C GLU A 222 -8.06 45.49 -15.67
N GLY A 223 -7.14 44.61 -15.28
CA GLY A 223 -7.18 43.18 -15.59
C GLY A 223 -6.44 42.85 -16.89
N GLY A 224 -5.68 41.76 -16.89
CA GLY A 224 -4.94 41.27 -18.05
C GLY A 224 -3.41 41.45 -17.98
N ILE A 225 -2.73 40.70 -18.83
CA ILE A 225 -1.28 40.63 -18.99
C ILE A 225 -0.93 41.22 -20.36
N GLU A 226 -0.02 42.19 -20.40
CA GLU A 226 0.50 42.78 -21.63
C GLU A 226 1.85 42.13 -22.00
N LEU A 227 1.99 41.70 -23.25
CA LEU A 227 3.17 41.03 -23.78
C LEU A 227 3.93 41.98 -24.71
N THR A 228 5.26 41.99 -24.66
CA THR A 228 6.13 42.81 -25.53
C THR A 228 7.09 41.92 -26.32
N PHE A 229 7.09 42.05 -27.65
CA PHE A 229 7.89 41.25 -28.56
C PHE A 229 9.11 42.00 -29.12
N ALA A 230 10.12 41.25 -29.57
CA ALA A 230 11.40 41.79 -30.07
C ALA A 230 11.29 42.62 -31.35
N ASP A 231 10.16 42.54 -32.07
CA ASP A 231 9.86 43.39 -33.22
C ASP A 231 9.14 44.70 -32.85
N GLY A 232 8.97 44.96 -31.55
CA GLY A 232 8.32 46.16 -31.01
C GLY A 232 6.80 46.10 -30.96
N ALA A 233 6.18 44.98 -31.33
CA ALA A 233 4.74 44.78 -31.13
C ALA A 233 4.39 44.47 -29.68
N THR A 234 3.18 44.85 -29.26
CA THR A 234 2.55 44.36 -28.03
C THR A 234 1.21 43.70 -28.32
N THR A 235 0.74 42.89 -27.38
CA THR A 235 -0.62 42.30 -27.35
C THR A 235 -1.02 42.09 -25.89
N SER A 236 -2.28 41.71 -25.62
CA SER A 236 -2.77 41.48 -24.26
C SER A 236 -3.59 40.19 -24.17
N CYS A 237 -3.43 39.43 -23.08
CA CYS A 237 -4.18 38.23 -22.79
C CYS A 237 -4.55 38.14 -21.29
N ASP A 238 -5.62 37.42 -20.97
CA ASP A 238 -6.04 37.18 -19.57
C ASP A 238 -5.21 36.07 -18.89
N LEU A 239 -4.53 35.24 -19.69
CA LEU A 239 -3.64 34.17 -19.25
C LEU A 239 -2.43 34.05 -20.19
N LEU A 240 -1.24 33.91 -19.61
CA LEU A 240 0.02 33.66 -20.33
C LEU A 240 0.56 32.28 -19.95
N VAL A 241 1.00 31.52 -20.96
CA VAL A 241 1.75 30.26 -20.80
C VAL A 241 3.05 30.40 -21.60
N GLY A 242 4.13 29.71 -21.24
CA GLY A 242 5.39 29.72 -21.98
C GLY A 242 6.02 28.32 -21.99
N CYS A 243 6.24 27.75 -23.18
CA CYS A 243 6.52 26.30 -23.32
C CYS A 243 7.81 25.94 -24.10
N ASP A 244 8.74 26.88 -24.30
CA ASP A 244 9.99 26.69 -25.06
C ASP A 244 11.13 26.00 -24.33
N GLY A 245 10.86 25.48 -23.13
CA GLY A 245 11.88 24.83 -22.32
C GLY A 245 13.01 25.79 -21.94
N ILE A 246 14.26 25.42 -22.28
CA ILE A 246 15.48 25.88 -21.59
C ILE A 246 15.88 27.35 -21.84
N LYS A 247 15.07 28.09 -22.58
CA LYS A 247 15.27 29.53 -22.81
C LYS A 247 13.91 30.24 -22.83
N SER A 248 13.07 30.25 -21.77
CA SER A 248 11.73 30.90 -21.68
C SER A 248 11.59 32.26 -20.91
N THR A 249 11.17 33.36 -21.56
CA THR A 249 11.05 34.74 -21.01
C THR A 249 10.22 34.77 -19.75
N VAL A 250 9.07 34.09 -19.84
CA VAL A 250 8.10 33.94 -18.76
C VAL A 250 8.82 33.39 -17.53
N ARG A 251 9.70 32.40 -17.72
CA ARG A 251 10.49 31.76 -16.66
C ARG A 251 11.56 32.68 -16.05
N LYS A 252 12.24 33.56 -16.81
CA LYS A 252 13.15 34.55 -16.17
C LYS A 252 12.33 35.53 -15.35
N GLN A 253 11.29 36.10 -15.96
CA GLN A 253 10.58 37.21 -15.34
C GLN A 253 9.71 36.76 -14.14
N MET A 254 9.26 35.50 -14.12
CA MET A 254 8.59 34.86 -12.97
C MET A 254 9.54 34.47 -11.83
N LEU A 255 10.79 34.08 -12.14
CA LEU A 255 11.79 33.66 -11.13
C LEU A 255 12.73 34.80 -10.66
N SER A 256 12.78 35.92 -11.40
CA SER A 256 13.64 37.06 -11.05
C SER A 256 13.17 37.77 -9.78
N GLY A 257 14.09 38.09 -8.87
CA GLY A 257 13.77 38.72 -7.58
C GLY A 257 13.45 37.73 -6.46
N ARG A 258 13.64 36.42 -6.69
CA ARG A 258 13.61 35.35 -5.68
C ARG A 258 15.03 34.78 -5.49
N PRO A 259 15.79 35.21 -4.46
CA PRO A 259 17.21 34.85 -4.32
C PRO A 259 17.48 33.34 -4.31
N GLU A 260 16.59 32.57 -3.69
CA GLU A 260 16.58 31.09 -3.65
C GLU A 260 16.56 30.46 -5.04
N LEU A 261 15.82 31.05 -5.99
CA LEU A 261 15.63 30.56 -7.36
C LEU A 261 16.62 31.19 -8.36
N GLU A 262 17.48 32.12 -7.94
CA GLU A 262 18.34 32.88 -8.86
C GLU A 262 19.59 32.11 -9.32
N ALA A 263 20.10 31.18 -8.50
CA ALA A 263 21.07 30.16 -8.94
C ALA A 263 20.52 29.30 -10.10
N HIS A 264 19.19 29.26 -10.21
CA HIS A 264 18.39 28.55 -11.18
C HIS A 264 17.94 29.51 -12.30
N VAL A 265 18.85 30.35 -12.80
CA VAL A 265 18.61 31.26 -13.95
C VAL A 265 19.47 30.99 -15.19
N GLU A 266 20.59 30.26 -15.13
CA GLU A 266 21.29 29.79 -16.34
C GLU A 266 21.68 28.28 -16.27
N PRO A 267 21.50 27.50 -17.36
CA PRO A 267 21.59 26.04 -17.34
C PRO A 267 23.04 25.49 -17.34
N ARG A 268 23.21 24.22 -16.95
CA ARG A 268 24.52 23.56 -16.79
C ARG A 268 24.79 22.52 -17.88
N TRP A 269 26.07 22.25 -18.13
CA TRP A 269 26.52 21.17 -19.00
C TRP A 269 26.47 19.84 -18.27
N SER A 270 26.17 18.79 -19.02
CA SER A 270 26.20 17.41 -18.53
C SER A 270 27.58 16.76 -18.61
N GLY A 271 28.50 17.27 -19.44
CA GLY A 271 29.78 16.61 -19.75
C GLY A 271 29.76 15.72 -21.00
N SER A 272 28.60 15.57 -21.66
CA SER A 272 28.46 14.86 -22.94
C SER A 272 28.60 15.76 -24.16
N ILE A 273 29.21 15.22 -25.22
CA ILE A 273 29.27 15.78 -26.58
C ILE A 273 28.58 14.80 -27.54
N ALA A 274 27.87 15.31 -28.56
CA ALA A 274 27.11 14.50 -29.52
C ALA A 274 27.39 14.94 -30.97
N TYR A 275 28.33 14.26 -31.64
CA TYR A 275 28.63 14.41 -33.06
C TYR A 275 27.47 13.84 -33.89
N ARG A 276 27.07 14.52 -34.98
CA ARG A 276 25.85 14.23 -35.75
C ARG A 276 26.11 14.33 -37.25
N GLY A 277 25.46 13.48 -38.05
CA GLY A 277 25.44 13.65 -39.49
C GLY A 277 24.53 12.66 -40.22
N LEU A 278 24.47 12.81 -41.54
CA LEU A 278 23.66 11.98 -42.45
C LEU A 278 24.56 11.29 -43.48
N ILE A 279 24.18 10.07 -43.88
CA ILE A 279 24.82 9.29 -44.95
C ILE A 279 23.76 8.70 -45.87
N PRO A 280 23.56 9.24 -47.08
CA PRO A 280 22.80 8.54 -48.12
C PRO A 280 23.39 7.16 -48.40
N VAL A 281 22.51 6.15 -48.44
CA VAL A 281 22.86 4.73 -48.32
C VAL A 281 23.64 4.18 -49.52
N VAL A 282 23.58 4.90 -50.64
CA VAL A 282 24.40 4.65 -51.84
C VAL A 282 25.91 4.85 -51.60
N ASP A 283 26.31 5.62 -50.58
CA ASP A 283 27.71 5.85 -50.20
C ASP A 283 28.22 4.81 -49.19
N LEU A 284 27.32 4.04 -48.55
CA LEU A 284 27.71 2.95 -47.67
C LEU A 284 28.25 1.77 -48.51
N PRO A 285 29.33 1.08 -48.08
CA PRO A 285 29.97 0.06 -48.91
C PRO A 285 29.04 -1.04 -49.42
N GLY A 286 28.81 -1.07 -50.74
CA GLY A 286 27.90 -2.01 -51.39
C GLY A 286 26.43 -1.56 -51.45
N GLY A 287 26.13 -0.30 -51.14
CA GLY A 287 24.80 0.31 -51.25
C GLY A 287 23.79 -0.18 -50.21
N LYS A 288 24.27 -0.71 -49.08
CA LYS A 288 23.46 -1.33 -48.03
C LYS A 288 24.19 -1.33 -46.69
N HIS A 289 23.44 -1.43 -45.60
CA HIS A 289 23.98 -1.53 -44.24
C HIS A 289 22.90 -2.11 -43.31
N ARG A 290 23.27 -2.88 -42.28
CA ARG A 290 22.31 -3.52 -41.36
C ARG A 290 21.36 -2.53 -40.67
N ALA A 291 21.82 -1.30 -40.45
CA ALA A 291 21.02 -0.23 -39.84
C ALA A 291 19.79 0.20 -40.68
N MET A 292 19.68 -0.31 -41.92
CA MET A 292 18.56 -0.06 -42.83
C MET A 292 17.42 -1.06 -42.61
N ASP A 293 17.77 -2.31 -42.31
CA ASP A 293 16.81 -3.35 -41.94
C ASP A 293 16.12 -2.93 -40.63
N HIS A 294 16.89 -2.45 -39.66
CA HIS A 294 16.45 -1.94 -38.36
C HIS A 294 17.49 -0.98 -37.74
N PRO A 295 17.13 -0.07 -36.82
CA PRO A 295 18.12 0.75 -36.12
C PRO A 295 19.24 -0.03 -35.42
N LEU A 296 20.42 0.59 -35.27
CA LEU A 296 21.53 0.08 -34.49
C LEU A 296 22.02 1.05 -33.42
N MET A 297 22.43 0.46 -32.30
CA MET A 297 23.13 1.13 -31.22
C MET A 297 24.47 0.44 -30.99
N TYR A 298 25.54 1.06 -31.48
CA TYR A 298 26.91 0.62 -31.26
C TYR A 298 27.39 1.17 -29.92
N CYS A 299 27.67 0.33 -28.93
CA CYS A 299 27.93 0.74 -27.55
C CYS A 299 29.34 0.40 -27.05
N GLY A 300 29.79 1.17 -26.07
CA GLY A 300 31.06 0.99 -25.39
C GLY A 300 31.22 1.90 -24.17
N LYS A 301 32.36 1.80 -23.48
CA LYS A 301 32.58 2.60 -22.26
C LYS A 301 32.54 4.11 -22.53
N ASN A 302 31.62 4.80 -21.84
CA ASN A 302 31.35 6.25 -21.90
C ASN A 302 30.99 6.81 -23.30
N LYS A 303 30.67 5.95 -24.27
CA LYS A 303 30.53 6.31 -25.69
C LYS A 303 29.50 5.41 -26.38
N HIS A 304 28.76 5.94 -27.36
CA HIS A 304 27.90 5.13 -28.22
C HIS A 304 27.66 5.80 -29.58
N VAL A 305 27.27 5.03 -30.59
CA VAL A 305 26.86 5.52 -31.91
C VAL A 305 25.47 4.97 -32.24
N VAL A 306 24.49 5.86 -32.31
CA VAL A 306 23.14 5.57 -32.83
C VAL A 306 23.20 5.63 -34.35
N VAL A 307 22.70 4.62 -35.06
CA VAL A 307 22.57 4.63 -36.52
C VAL A 307 21.21 4.08 -36.93
N TYR A 308 20.48 4.75 -37.81
CA TYR A 308 19.22 4.20 -38.34
C TYR A 308 18.87 4.78 -39.70
N SER A 309 18.18 3.99 -40.53
CA SER A 309 17.52 4.54 -41.71
C SER A 309 16.46 5.56 -41.32
N ILE A 310 16.49 6.64 -42.08
CA ILE A 310 15.39 7.57 -42.29
C ILE A 310 15.21 7.67 -43.81
N SER A 311 14.34 8.58 -44.23
CA SER A 311 14.29 9.00 -45.62
C SER A 311 13.95 7.88 -46.58
N ARG A 312 12.82 7.18 -46.35
CA ARG A 312 12.35 6.13 -47.26
C ARG A 312 13.40 4.99 -47.44
N GLY A 313 14.12 4.66 -46.37
CA GLY A 313 15.14 3.59 -46.33
C GLY A 313 16.48 3.97 -46.98
N THR A 314 16.71 5.26 -47.27
CA THR A 314 17.78 5.69 -48.19
C THR A 314 18.81 6.65 -47.62
N VAL A 315 18.65 7.10 -46.38
CA VAL A 315 19.65 7.88 -45.66
C VAL A 315 19.80 7.32 -44.26
N ALA A 316 21.03 6.98 -43.85
CA ALA A 316 21.35 6.68 -42.47
C ALA A 316 21.54 7.98 -41.69
N ASN A 317 20.78 8.17 -40.62
CA ASN A 317 21.17 9.05 -39.53
C ASN A 317 22.30 8.40 -38.73
N VAL A 318 23.29 9.17 -38.31
CA VAL A 318 24.39 8.74 -37.42
C VAL A 318 24.57 9.79 -36.33
N VAL A 319 24.51 9.36 -35.06
CA VAL A 319 24.79 10.22 -33.90
C VAL A 319 25.78 9.53 -32.97
N ALA A 320 26.99 10.08 -32.86
CA ALA A 320 28.07 9.54 -32.05
C ALA A 320 28.27 10.38 -30.78
N PHE A 321 28.07 9.77 -29.61
CA PHE A 321 28.15 10.41 -28.30
C PHE A 321 29.44 10.05 -27.57
N ALA A 322 30.06 11.03 -26.92
CA ALA A 322 31.19 10.83 -26.01
C ALA A 322 30.99 11.64 -24.72
N SER A 323 31.14 10.98 -23.56
CA SER A 323 30.82 11.56 -22.25
C SER A 323 32.04 11.61 -21.33
N ASP A 324 32.27 12.77 -20.72
CA ASP A 324 33.23 12.98 -19.64
C ASP A 324 32.51 13.36 -18.34
N MET A 325 32.32 12.35 -17.49
CA MET A 325 31.65 12.46 -16.19
C MET A 325 32.32 13.49 -15.27
N GLY A 326 33.61 13.75 -15.44
CA GLY A 326 34.35 14.76 -14.65
C GLY A 326 33.98 16.21 -15.00
N LYS A 327 33.05 16.43 -15.94
CA LYS A 327 32.56 17.75 -16.37
C LYS A 327 31.04 17.94 -16.20
N GLU A 328 30.37 17.04 -15.50
CA GLU A 328 28.96 17.22 -15.11
C GLU A 328 28.79 18.48 -14.22
N ASN A 329 27.67 19.19 -14.38
CA ASN A 329 27.33 20.46 -13.71
C ASN A 329 28.23 21.68 -14.02
N ALA A 330 29.24 21.54 -14.89
CA ALA A 330 30.08 22.64 -15.36
C ALA A 330 29.28 23.69 -16.17
N VAL A 331 29.80 24.92 -16.26
CA VAL A 331 29.27 25.94 -17.18
C VAL A 331 29.93 25.76 -18.54
N TYR A 332 29.14 25.54 -19.60
CA TYR A 332 29.69 25.47 -20.97
C TYR A 332 29.96 26.88 -21.49
N GLY A 333 31.24 27.22 -21.66
CA GLY A 333 31.69 28.57 -22.04
C GLY A 333 31.63 28.90 -23.54
N THR A 334 31.03 28.03 -24.36
CA THR A 334 31.06 28.08 -25.83
C THR A 334 29.67 27.85 -26.42
N GLU A 335 29.50 28.02 -27.74
CA GLU A 335 28.24 27.68 -28.41
C GLU A 335 27.91 26.19 -28.26
N TRP A 336 26.64 25.88 -27.97
CA TRP A 336 26.19 24.52 -27.62
C TRP A 336 26.08 23.58 -28.82
N VAL A 337 26.15 24.12 -30.04
CA VAL A 337 26.18 23.38 -31.31
C VAL A 337 27.15 24.14 -32.21
N THR A 338 28.23 23.47 -32.63
CA THR A 338 29.24 24.00 -33.55
C THR A 338 29.57 22.93 -34.60
N GLU A 339 30.08 23.36 -35.74
CA GLU A 339 30.84 22.46 -36.61
C GLU A 339 32.17 22.11 -35.92
N CYS A 340 32.65 20.87 -36.13
CA CYS A 340 33.88 20.34 -35.55
C CYS A 340 34.63 19.50 -36.61
N PRO A 341 35.98 19.39 -36.54
CA PRO A 341 36.73 18.50 -37.42
C PRO A 341 36.27 17.04 -37.30
N LYS A 342 36.26 16.33 -38.43
CA LYS A 342 35.86 14.90 -38.46
C LYS A 342 36.85 14.03 -37.68
N GLU A 343 38.10 14.47 -37.63
CA GLU A 343 39.23 13.87 -36.93
C GLU A 343 38.98 13.82 -35.40
N GLU A 344 38.35 14.85 -34.82
CA GLU A 344 38.02 14.92 -33.39
C GLU A 344 37.05 13.80 -32.98
N MET A 345 36.02 13.57 -33.80
CA MET A 345 35.10 12.45 -33.67
C MET A 345 35.80 11.10 -33.91
N LEU A 346 36.66 10.99 -34.93
CA LEU A 346 37.36 9.73 -35.22
C LEU A 346 38.35 9.33 -34.11
N GLU A 347 39.05 10.29 -33.50
CA GLU A 347 39.88 10.07 -32.31
C GLU A 347 39.04 9.63 -31.10
N CYS A 348 37.83 10.18 -30.93
CA CYS A 348 36.91 9.74 -29.88
C CYS A 348 36.54 8.26 -30.00
N PHE A 349 36.44 7.70 -31.21
CA PHE A 349 36.05 6.30 -31.44
C PHE A 349 37.22 5.39 -31.89
N ALA A 350 38.47 5.81 -31.64
CA ALA A 350 39.64 4.98 -31.92
C ALA A 350 39.58 3.63 -31.18
N GLY A 351 39.91 2.55 -31.89
CA GLY A 351 39.90 1.16 -31.38
C GLY A 351 38.57 0.40 -31.53
N TRP A 352 37.47 1.11 -31.84
CA TRP A 352 36.15 0.51 -32.06
C TRP A 352 36.10 -0.38 -33.31
N GLU A 353 35.02 -1.17 -33.46
CA GLU A 353 34.86 -2.12 -34.56
C GLU A 353 34.94 -1.49 -35.96
N ASP A 354 35.24 -2.32 -36.96
CA ASP A 354 35.44 -1.84 -38.34
C ASP A 354 34.14 -1.30 -38.98
N GLU A 355 32.97 -1.79 -38.57
CA GLU A 355 31.67 -1.30 -39.05
C GLU A 355 31.40 0.15 -38.58
N VAL A 356 31.63 0.45 -37.30
CA VAL A 356 31.61 1.82 -36.75
C VAL A 356 32.70 2.68 -37.38
N SER A 357 33.91 2.14 -37.53
CA SER A 357 35.03 2.83 -38.17
C SER A 357 34.66 3.25 -39.60
N VAL A 358 33.95 2.40 -40.36
CA VAL A 358 33.43 2.72 -41.70
C VAL A 358 32.33 3.77 -41.63
N LEU A 359 31.32 3.61 -40.78
CA LEU A 359 30.22 4.56 -40.64
C LEU A 359 30.71 5.99 -40.35
N LEU A 360 31.59 6.16 -39.37
CA LEU A 360 32.14 7.47 -39.01
C LEU A 360 33.10 8.02 -40.09
N ASN A 361 33.73 7.15 -40.90
CA ASN A 361 34.53 7.58 -42.06
C ASN A 361 33.69 7.93 -43.30
N VAL A 362 32.48 7.39 -43.47
CA VAL A 362 31.56 7.78 -44.57
C VAL A 362 30.68 8.98 -44.18
N LEU A 363 30.56 9.29 -42.88
CA LEU A 363 29.81 10.44 -42.37
C LEU A 363 30.21 11.76 -43.06
N GLY A 364 29.25 12.41 -43.72
CA GLY A 364 29.45 13.68 -44.46
C GLY A 364 29.62 13.60 -45.98
N SER A 365 29.20 12.52 -46.65
CA SER A 365 29.59 12.28 -48.07
C SER A 365 28.55 12.60 -49.18
N ALA A 366 27.22 12.46 -48.98
CA ALA A 366 26.25 12.50 -50.08
C ALA A 366 25.00 13.42 -49.94
N THR A 367 24.19 13.45 -51.00
CA THR A 367 23.35 14.61 -51.41
C THR A 367 21.85 14.28 -51.66
N PRO A 368 20.94 15.29 -51.75
CA PRO A 368 19.50 15.14 -51.45
C PRO A 368 18.59 14.46 -52.51
N ARG A 369 18.82 13.20 -52.92
CA ARG A 369 18.07 12.59 -54.05
C ARG A 369 17.21 11.33 -53.81
N THR A 370 17.09 10.84 -52.58
CA THR A 370 16.57 9.46 -52.37
C THR A 370 15.41 9.33 -51.36
N LEU A 371 15.06 10.41 -50.65
CA LEU A 371 14.11 10.52 -49.54
C LEU A 371 12.64 10.14 -49.86
N ASP A 372 12.33 9.58 -51.04
CA ASP A 372 10.98 9.36 -51.58
C ASP A 372 10.61 7.90 -52.02
N SER A 373 11.30 6.81 -51.58
CA SER A 373 10.87 5.37 -51.78
C SER A 373 10.36 4.35 -50.66
N ALA A 374 10.67 4.36 -49.33
CA ALA A 374 10.00 3.58 -48.24
C ALA A 374 9.17 4.29 -47.07
N LEU A 375 9.27 5.60 -46.69
CA LEU A 375 8.27 6.49 -45.99
C LEU A 375 6.78 6.04 -46.10
N ALA A 376 6.07 6.17 -47.24
CA ALA A 376 4.71 5.66 -47.60
C ALA A 376 4.37 4.20 -47.26
N ALA A 377 4.60 3.80 -46.02
CA ALA A 377 4.65 2.42 -45.55
C ALA A 377 4.40 2.28 -44.03
N TYR A 378 5.25 2.78 -43.10
CA TYR A 378 5.32 2.45 -41.61
C TYR A 378 4.05 2.77 -40.76
N GLU A 379 2.81 2.63 -41.28
CA GLU A 379 1.53 2.95 -40.59
C GLU A 379 0.66 1.85 -39.92
N LYS A 380 0.69 0.57 -40.30
CA LYS A 380 -0.52 -0.29 -40.20
C LYS A 380 -1.01 -1.06 -38.95
N THR A 381 -0.23 -1.52 -37.95
CA THR A 381 -0.55 -2.81 -37.23
C THR A 381 -1.03 -2.80 -35.73
N ARG A 382 -0.32 -2.29 -34.71
CA ARG A 382 -0.30 -2.97 -33.36
C ARG A 382 -0.18 -2.21 -31.99
N LEU A 383 -0.46 -0.90 -31.81
CA LEU A 383 -0.35 -0.10 -30.54
C LEU A 383 -1.15 -0.52 -29.30
N ALA A 384 -0.93 -1.74 -28.81
CA ALA A 384 -1.20 -2.16 -27.42
C ALA A 384 0.07 -2.50 -26.61
N MET A 385 0.99 -3.29 -27.19
CA MET A 385 2.06 -4.01 -26.50
C MET A 385 3.10 -3.19 -25.69
N ALA A 386 3.67 -2.11 -26.24
CA ALA A 386 4.99 -1.67 -25.76
C ALA A 386 5.07 -0.93 -24.42
N ASN A 387 3.96 -0.56 -23.77
CA ASN A 387 4.04 -0.08 -22.38
C ASN A 387 3.95 -1.21 -21.34
N HIS A 388 3.70 -2.45 -21.77
CA HIS A 388 4.04 -3.63 -20.99
C HIS A 388 5.47 -4.11 -21.32
N VAL A 389 5.90 -4.09 -22.60
CA VAL A 389 7.33 -4.27 -22.98
C VAL A 389 8.23 -3.40 -22.09
N VAL A 390 7.95 -2.10 -22.04
CA VAL A 390 8.71 -1.13 -21.24
C VAL A 390 8.72 -1.51 -19.74
N ARG A 391 7.64 -2.09 -19.17
CA ARG A 391 7.50 -2.49 -17.75
C ARG A 391 8.52 -3.53 -17.29
N GLU A 392 8.82 -4.47 -18.16
CA GLU A 392 9.73 -5.56 -17.83
C GLU A 392 11.13 -5.34 -18.45
N SER A 393 11.26 -4.45 -19.43
CA SER A 393 12.55 -3.98 -19.94
C SER A 393 13.41 -3.18 -18.95
N TYR A 394 12.84 -2.55 -17.90
CA TYR A 394 13.64 -1.90 -16.84
C TYR A 394 14.22 -2.92 -15.84
N ARG A 395 13.44 -3.96 -15.53
CA ARG A 395 13.86 -5.07 -14.66
C ARG A 395 14.93 -5.91 -15.34
N ALA A 396 14.66 -6.37 -16.57
CA ALA A 396 15.69 -6.95 -17.43
C ALA A 396 16.85 -5.97 -17.69
N GLY A 397 16.59 -4.65 -17.66
CA GLY A 397 17.59 -3.59 -17.78
C GLY A 397 18.71 -3.68 -16.74
N LYS A 398 18.37 -3.83 -15.44
CA LYS A 398 19.37 -4.13 -14.41
C LYS A 398 20.17 -5.39 -14.77
N MET A 399 19.46 -6.48 -15.11
CA MET A 399 20.04 -7.79 -15.42
C MET A 399 21.06 -7.73 -16.58
N PHE A 400 20.78 -6.96 -17.62
CA PHE A 400 21.69 -6.77 -18.77
C PHE A 400 22.97 -5.99 -18.45
N GLU A 401 22.97 -5.18 -17.39
CA GLU A 401 24.13 -4.39 -16.97
C GLU A 401 25.02 -5.10 -15.94
N PHE A 402 24.60 -6.26 -15.42
CA PHE A 402 25.14 -6.92 -14.23
C PHE A 402 25.05 -6.08 -12.94
N ASN A 403 24.26 -5.00 -12.98
CA ASN A 403 23.90 -4.12 -11.85
C ASN A 403 22.61 -4.60 -11.16
N ASP A 404 22.27 -5.86 -11.33
CA ASP A 404 21.10 -6.51 -10.76
C ASP A 404 21.47 -7.25 -9.48
N GLU A 405 20.76 -6.96 -8.39
CA GLU A 405 21.06 -7.54 -7.09
C GLU A 405 20.76 -9.06 -7.05
N GLU A 406 19.76 -9.55 -7.80
CA GLU A 406 19.39 -10.97 -7.82
C GLU A 406 20.46 -11.81 -8.56
N PHE A 407 20.89 -11.39 -9.76
CA PHE A 407 21.75 -12.24 -10.61
C PHE A 407 23.24 -11.86 -10.62
N GLY A 408 23.58 -10.57 -10.57
CA GLY A 408 24.97 -10.09 -10.60
C GLY A 408 25.86 -10.77 -11.65
N GLY A 409 27.02 -11.29 -11.22
CA GLY A 409 27.98 -11.99 -12.08
C GLY A 409 27.66 -13.44 -12.47
N ARG A 410 26.43 -13.93 -12.24
CA ARG A 410 26.05 -15.35 -12.43
C ARG A 410 25.47 -15.60 -13.82
N TYR A 411 26.37 -15.70 -14.81
CA TYR A 411 26.06 -15.73 -16.25
C TYR A 411 25.08 -16.81 -16.72
N GLU A 412 24.94 -17.94 -16.00
CA GLU A 412 24.10 -19.07 -16.40
C GLU A 412 22.62 -18.91 -15.98
N GLU A 413 22.34 -18.06 -14.99
CA GLU A 413 21.02 -17.92 -14.36
C GLU A 413 20.20 -16.73 -14.93
N LEU A 414 20.87 -15.74 -15.53
CA LEU A 414 20.26 -14.53 -16.11
C LEU A 414 19.19 -14.83 -17.19
N GLY A 415 19.40 -15.86 -18.01
CA GLY A 415 18.53 -16.16 -19.16
C GLY A 415 17.08 -16.49 -18.77
N PRO A 416 16.84 -17.50 -17.91
CA PRO A 416 15.50 -17.83 -17.42
C PRO A 416 14.79 -16.67 -16.69
N GLY A 417 15.51 -15.90 -15.87
CA GLY A 417 14.92 -14.78 -15.11
C GLY A 417 14.35 -13.67 -15.99
N ILE A 418 14.98 -13.39 -17.14
CA ILE A 418 14.45 -12.45 -18.14
C ILE A 418 13.20 -13.01 -18.83
N ALA A 419 13.15 -14.32 -19.10
CA ALA A 419 12.09 -14.94 -19.89
C ALA A 419 10.72 -14.94 -19.19
N ALA A 420 10.67 -15.24 -17.89
CA ALA A 420 9.42 -15.36 -17.12
C ALA A 420 8.62 -14.04 -16.99
N ARG A 421 9.21 -12.89 -17.35
CA ARG A 421 8.56 -11.58 -17.26
C ARG A 421 7.56 -11.30 -18.40
N TRP A 422 7.43 -12.16 -19.40
CA TRP A 422 6.73 -11.84 -20.66
C TRP A 422 5.41 -12.62 -20.90
N ASP A 423 4.94 -13.36 -19.89
CA ASP A 423 3.90 -14.37 -20.09
C ASP A 423 2.47 -13.86 -20.33
N TYR A 424 2.19 -12.59 -19.99
CA TYR A 424 0.90 -11.90 -20.19
C TYR A 424 0.40 -11.84 -21.65
N LEU A 425 1.24 -12.17 -22.64
CA LEU A 425 0.97 -12.06 -24.08
C LEU A 425 -0.10 -13.03 -24.62
N ARG A 426 -0.89 -13.71 -23.77
CA ARG A 426 -1.66 -14.92 -24.14
C ARG A 426 -3.19 -14.85 -24.00
N GLU A 427 -3.79 -13.83 -23.36
CA GLU A 427 -5.07 -14.05 -22.64
C GLU A 427 -6.23 -13.02 -22.79
N SER A 428 -6.21 -12.06 -23.74
CA SER A 428 -7.30 -11.03 -23.83
C SER A 428 -7.71 -10.62 -25.25
N THR A 429 -8.85 -9.93 -25.41
CA THR A 429 -9.50 -9.64 -26.72
C THR A 429 -9.85 -8.16 -27.00
N PRO A 430 -9.98 -7.74 -28.28
CA PRO A 430 -10.00 -6.32 -28.66
C PRO A 430 -11.27 -5.52 -28.34
N GLU A 431 -12.40 -6.15 -28.01
CA GLU A 431 -13.71 -5.48 -27.95
C GLU A 431 -13.88 -4.66 -26.67
N GLY A 432 -13.42 -5.22 -25.54
CA GLY A 432 -13.32 -4.50 -24.27
C GLY A 432 -12.31 -3.34 -24.34
N GLU A 433 -11.36 -3.43 -25.26
CA GLU A 433 -10.40 -2.37 -25.56
C GLU A 433 -10.98 -1.28 -26.48
N TRP A 434 -11.72 -1.63 -27.55
CA TRP A 434 -12.33 -0.64 -28.45
C TRP A 434 -13.33 0.29 -27.76
N LYS A 435 -14.10 -0.20 -26.79
CA LYS A 435 -14.99 0.66 -25.98
C LYS A 435 -14.24 1.50 -24.95
N LYS A 436 -12.91 1.35 -24.92
CA LYS A 436 -11.98 2.27 -24.31
C LYS A 436 -11.32 3.19 -25.38
N ALA A 437 -11.60 3.11 -26.71
CA ALA A 437 -10.83 3.66 -27.89
C ALA A 437 -11.41 4.78 -28.85
N GLN A 438 -12.64 5.30 -28.69
CA GLN A 438 -13.31 6.51 -29.28
C GLN A 438 -13.23 7.93 -28.59
N ASN A 439 -13.43 8.09 -27.27
CA ASN A 439 -13.51 9.36 -26.48
C ASN A 439 -12.23 10.23 -26.27
N LEU A 440 -11.13 9.75 -25.64
CA LEU A 440 -9.83 10.42 -25.28
C LEU A 440 -9.26 11.33 -26.38
N LEU A 441 -9.62 11.01 -27.63
CA LEU A 441 -9.38 11.75 -28.85
C LEU A 441 -9.92 13.18 -28.84
N ARG A 442 -11.06 13.38 -28.19
CA ARG A 442 -11.61 14.69 -27.91
C ARG A 442 -10.55 15.54 -27.23
N GLU A 443 -9.75 14.96 -26.33
CA GLU A 443 -9.33 15.63 -25.11
C GLU A 443 -7.83 15.96 -24.98
N SER A 444 -7.06 16.05 -26.07
CA SER A 444 -5.67 16.57 -26.02
C SER A 444 -5.23 17.38 -27.24
N ALA A 445 -6.13 17.60 -28.19
CA ALA A 445 -5.93 18.52 -29.30
C ALA A 445 -6.11 19.97 -28.82
N MET A 446 -5.19 20.50 -27.99
CA MET A 446 -5.07 21.94 -27.65
C MET A 446 -3.63 22.36 -27.28
N SER A 447 -2.95 23.07 -28.20
CA SER A 447 -1.81 24.01 -28.04
C SER A 447 -0.44 23.57 -27.46
N GLY A 448 0.65 23.99 -28.13
CA GLY A 448 2.02 24.18 -27.60
C GLY A 448 2.39 25.67 -27.53
N LEU A 449 3.65 26.05 -27.21
CA LEU A 449 4.14 27.46 -27.16
C LEU A 449 5.67 27.67 -27.02
N VAL A 450 6.17 28.91 -27.23
CA VAL A 450 7.60 29.31 -27.10
C VAL A 450 7.86 30.83 -26.83
N SER A 451 8.73 31.24 -25.86
CA SER A 451 9.79 32.30 -26.00
C SER A 451 10.53 32.79 -24.70
N PHE A 452 11.89 32.66 -24.61
CA PHE A 452 13.12 33.53 -24.32
C PHE A 452 14.28 33.44 -23.20
N VAL A 453 14.22 33.04 -21.88
CA VAL A 453 15.40 32.86 -20.91
C VAL A 453 15.25 31.87 -19.69
N ALA A 454 16.18 31.81 -18.70
CA ALA A 454 16.09 31.14 -17.35
C ALA A 454 16.32 29.60 -17.18
N ALA A 455 16.59 29.15 -15.93
CA ALA A 455 17.03 27.79 -15.60
C ALA A 455 16.39 27.19 -14.32
N PHE A 456 17.18 26.50 -13.49
CA PHE A 456 17.10 25.05 -13.32
C PHE A 456 17.38 24.35 -14.65
N SER A 457 18.52 23.65 -14.65
CA SER A 457 18.76 22.28 -15.10
C SER A 457 17.89 21.71 -16.24
N ALA A 458 18.42 21.03 -17.25
CA ALA A 458 19.67 20.26 -17.32
C ALA A 458 19.75 19.05 -16.35
N ALA A 459 18.70 18.23 -16.37
CA ALA A 459 18.77 16.79 -16.08
C ALA A 459 17.67 16.11 -16.94
N LEU A 460 17.92 15.08 -17.75
CA LEU A 460 19.17 14.39 -18.07
C LEU A 460 19.74 14.86 -19.43
N ASN A 461 21.06 14.97 -19.55
CA ASN A 461 21.79 14.14 -20.52
C ASN A 461 23.26 13.84 -20.12
N VAL A 462 23.46 13.71 -18.80
CA VAL A 462 24.34 12.78 -18.07
C VAL A 462 23.57 12.47 -16.78
N ALA A 463 23.94 11.38 -16.14
CA ALA A 463 23.80 11.19 -14.70
C ALA A 463 25.03 10.38 -14.26
N VAL A 464 25.77 10.81 -13.24
CA VAL A 464 26.01 10.05 -11.98
C VAL A 464 26.65 10.97 -10.93
N SER A 465 25.96 11.22 -9.82
CA SER A 465 26.48 10.97 -8.46
C SER A 465 25.46 11.27 -7.35
N ALA A 466 25.68 10.65 -6.18
CA ALA A 466 25.07 11.00 -4.89
C ALA A 466 25.90 12.12 -4.19
N SER A 467 25.63 12.64 -2.98
CA SER A 467 24.85 12.11 -1.86
C SER A 467 24.40 13.18 -0.83
N SER A 468 23.52 12.75 0.09
CA SER A 468 23.44 13.07 1.55
C SER A 468 22.95 14.43 2.09
N ILE A 469 21.71 14.42 2.64
CA ILE A 469 21.31 14.73 4.06
C ILE A 469 21.37 16.22 4.56
N PRO A 470 20.46 16.72 5.45
CA PRO A 470 19.15 16.24 5.94
C PRO A 470 17.96 17.24 5.83
N ALA A 471 16.73 16.75 5.62
CA ALA A 471 15.49 17.26 6.25
C ALA A 471 14.28 16.35 5.97
N ALA A 472 13.39 16.17 6.95
CA ALA A 472 12.10 15.47 6.85
C ALA A 472 10.94 16.50 6.67
N PRO A 473 9.63 16.14 6.51
CA PRO A 473 9.03 14.80 6.66
C PRO A 473 7.92 14.43 5.62
N ASN A 474 7.16 13.37 5.93
CA ASN A 474 5.88 12.94 5.35
C ASN A 474 5.88 12.33 3.92
N VAL A 475 5.69 11.01 3.82
CA VAL A 475 4.64 10.37 3.00
C VAL A 475 4.52 8.88 3.35
N THR A 476 3.30 8.44 3.62
CA THR A 476 2.88 7.05 3.84
C THR A 476 2.81 6.26 2.54
N ILE A 477 3.31 5.02 2.53
CA ILE A 477 3.07 4.02 1.47
C ILE A 477 3.03 2.63 2.11
N SER A 478 1.93 1.90 1.93
CA SER A 478 1.79 0.50 2.37
C SER A 478 2.60 -0.47 1.50
N GLY A 479 3.10 -1.55 2.12
CA GLY A 479 4.10 -2.43 1.53
C GLY A 479 3.57 -3.34 0.42
N SER A 480 4.00 -3.11 -0.83
CA SER A 480 3.97 -4.18 -1.87
C SER A 480 4.97 -3.94 -3.00
N LYS A 481 5.93 -4.87 -3.14
CA LYS A 481 6.52 -5.37 -4.41
C LYS A 481 7.63 -6.40 -4.14
N THR A 482 7.25 -7.69 -4.15
CA THR A 482 8.04 -8.64 -4.94
C THR A 482 7.44 -8.69 -6.35
N PRO A 483 8.17 -9.27 -7.31
CA PRO A 483 7.53 -10.38 -8.02
C PRO A 483 8.52 -11.51 -8.31
N ALA A 484 8.26 -12.69 -7.75
CA ALA A 484 8.63 -13.93 -8.41
C ALA A 484 7.82 -14.11 -9.73
N SER A 485 8.16 -15.14 -10.51
CA SER A 485 7.41 -15.52 -11.71
C SER A 485 5.94 -15.83 -11.39
N LEU A 486 4.98 -15.14 -12.04
CA LEU A 486 3.55 -15.46 -11.96
C LEU A 486 3.14 -16.64 -12.87
N THR A 487 3.99 -17.67 -12.90
CA THR A 487 3.48 -19.04 -12.95
C THR A 487 2.78 -19.31 -11.62
N PRO A 488 1.48 -19.61 -11.55
CA PRO A 488 0.84 -19.98 -10.29
C PRO A 488 1.55 -21.23 -9.75
N TYR A 489 2.23 -21.10 -8.61
CA TYR A 489 2.83 -22.25 -7.95
C TYR A 489 1.70 -23.19 -7.54
N ALA A 490 1.69 -24.38 -8.12
CA ALA A 490 0.87 -25.48 -7.61
C ALA A 490 1.46 -25.87 -6.25
N PHE A 491 0.89 -25.32 -5.18
CA PHE A 491 1.23 -25.71 -3.82
C PHE A 491 0.88 -27.18 -3.64
N ASP A 492 1.92 -28.00 -3.49
CA ASP A 492 1.83 -29.45 -3.37
C ASP A 492 2.66 -29.90 -2.15
N PHE A 493 2.71 -31.20 -1.91
CA PHE A 493 3.35 -31.82 -0.75
C PHE A 493 4.47 -32.77 -1.21
N PRO A 494 5.63 -32.82 -0.54
CA PRO A 494 6.68 -33.80 -0.81
C PRO A 494 6.16 -35.25 -0.83
N ASP A 495 6.39 -35.99 -1.92
CA ASP A 495 6.06 -37.41 -2.00
C ASP A 495 7.13 -38.25 -1.27
N CYS A 496 6.86 -38.55 0.01
CA CYS A 496 7.68 -39.46 0.83
C CYS A 496 7.44 -40.97 0.55
N ASN A 497 6.59 -41.34 -0.40
CA ASN A 497 6.39 -42.74 -0.82
C ASN A 497 7.15 -43.09 -2.12
N ASN A 498 7.16 -42.19 -3.11
CA ASN A 498 7.77 -42.44 -4.43
C ASN A 498 8.68 -41.29 -4.93
N GLY A 499 8.75 -40.16 -4.22
CA GLY A 499 9.56 -39.01 -4.60
C GLY A 499 11.05 -39.18 -4.23
N PRO A 500 11.90 -38.20 -4.60
CA PRO A 500 13.36 -38.29 -4.44
C PRO A 500 13.85 -38.51 -3.00
N MET A 501 13.02 -38.21 -2.00
CA MET A 501 13.35 -38.30 -0.57
C MET A 501 12.75 -39.52 0.14
N ALA A 502 12.06 -40.45 -0.55
CA ALA A 502 11.33 -41.55 0.12
C ALA A 502 12.19 -42.40 1.08
N ASP A 503 13.43 -42.73 0.70
CA ASP A 503 14.40 -43.45 1.55
C ASP A 503 15.22 -42.53 2.50
N HIS A 504 14.92 -41.24 2.56
CA HIS A 504 15.68 -40.24 3.32
C HIS A 504 15.08 -39.96 4.71
N ALA A 505 15.92 -39.57 5.67
CA ALA A 505 15.53 -39.36 7.08
C ALA A 505 14.43 -38.31 7.28
N VAL A 506 14.24 -37.36 6.35
CA VAL A 506 13.10 -36.42 6.39
C VAL A 506 11.73 -37.13 6.29
N CYS A 507 11.68 -38.29 5.62
CA CYS A 507 10.49 -39.13 5.49
C CYS A 507 10.40 -40.20 6.60
N ASP A 508 11.41 -40.33 7.47
CA ASP A 508 11.37 -41.25 8.60
C ASP A 508 10.53 -40.67 9.75
N ARG A 509 9.24 -41.04 9.74
CA ARG A 509 8.23 -40.65 10.73
C ARG A 509 8.48 -41.23 12.14
N SER A 510 9.55 -41.99 12.36
CA SER A 510 9.99 -42.42 13.70
C SER A 510 11.00 -41.47 14.35
N GLN A 511 11.47 -40.46 13.61
CA GLN A 511 12.42 -39.44 14.10
C GLN A 511 11.71 -38.13 14.49
N GLU A 512 12.30 -37.42 15.45
CA GLU A 512 11.83 -36.11 15.90
C GLU A 512 11.77 -35.08 14.75
N PRO A 513 10.76 -34.18 14.70
CA PRO A 513 10.60 -33.19 13.64
C PRO A 513 11.84 -32.35 13.35
N ILE A 514 12.56 -31.91 14.39
CA ILE A 514 13.81 -31.16 14.25
C ILE A 514 14.96 -31.99 13.65
N ALA A 515 15.00 -33.30 13.89
CA ALA A 515 15.99 -34.19 13.30
C ALA A 515 15.67 -34.48 11.82
N ARG A 516 14.38 -34.72 11.51
CA ARG A 516 13.87 -34.82 10.13
C ARG A 516 14.18 -33.55 9.33
N ALA A 517 13.99 -32.37 9.93
CA ALA A 517 14.33 -31.07 9.33
C ALA A 517 15.83 -30.85 9.15
N GLN A 518 16.65 -31.12 10.17
CA GLN A 518 18.12 -31.00 10.08
C GLN A 518 18.69 -31.86 8.95
N ALA A 519 18.22 -33.12 8.82
CA ALA A 519 18.62 -33.99 7.74
C ALA A 519 18.28 -33.42 6.36
N LEU A 520 17.11 -32.81 6.18
CA LEU A 520 16.72 -32.16 4.93
C LEU A 520 17.61 -30.95 4.61
N ILE A 521 17.78 -30.04 5.58
CA ILE A 521 18.53 -28.79 5.40
C ILE A 521 20.04 -29.03 5.23
N ASP A 522 20.57 -30.16 5.68
CA ASP A 522 21.92 -30.59 5.34
C ASP A 522 22.12 -31.03 3.88
N LEU A 523 21.04 -31.33 3.14
CA LEU A 523 21.10 -31.54 1.69
C LEU A 523 21.08 -30.24 0.88
N PHE A 524 20.69 -29.09 1.46
CA PHE A 524 20.56 -27.82 0.74
C PHE A 524 21.93 -27.18 0.46
N THR A 525 22.11 -26.67 -0.76
CA THR A 525 23.23 -25.79 -1.12
C THR A 525 23.02 -24.38 -0.57
N THR A 526 24.08 -23.57 -0.43
CA THR A 526 23.97 -22.20 0.10
C THR A 526 22.99 -21.33 -0.69
N SER A 527 22.92 -21.49 -2.01
CA SER A 527 21.93 -20.81 -2.86
C SER A 527 20.49 -21.26 -2.59
N GLU A 528 20.25 -22.54 -2.31
CA GLU A 528 18.91 -23.05 -1.96
C GLU A 528 18.50 -22.65 -0.54
N LEU A 529 19.47 -22.54 0.40
CA LEU A 529 19.22 -21.93 1.71
C LEU A 529 18.75 -20.47 1.55
N ILE A 530 19.51 -19.66 0.79
CA ILE A 530 19.18 -18.25 0.55
C ILE A 530 17.83 -18.11 -0.18
N ALA A 531 17.57 -18.92 -1.20
CA ALA A 531 16.31 -18.86 -1.94
C ALA A 531 15.08 -19.20 -1.09
N ASN A 532 15.19 -20.09 -0.09
CA ASN A 532 14.08 -20.48 0.78
C ASN A 532 13.99 -19.65 2.09
N SER A 533 14.78 -18.57 2.21
CA SER A 533 14.87 -17.71 3.40
C SER A 533 13.78 -16.63 3.49
N VAL A 534 12.80 -16.67 2.58
CA VAL A 534 11.78 -15.62 2.39
C VAL A 534 10.35 -16.17 2.53
N HIS A 535 9.34 -15.32 2.33
CA HIS A 535 7.94 -15.75 2.31
C HIS A 535 7.57 -16.58 1.07
N GLN A 536 7.99 -16.14 -0.13
CA GLN A 536 7.81 -16.87 -1.39
C GLN A 536 8.93 -17.91 -1.61
N SER A 537 9.03 -18.92 -0.73
CA SER A 537 10.05 -19.96 -0.85
C SER A 537 9.82 -20.86 -2.08
N PRO A 538 10.79 -20.96 -3.02
CA PRO A 538 10.63 -21.69 -4.27
C PRO A 538 10.82 -23.22 -4.12
N GLY A 539 11.06 -23.70 -2.90
CA GLY A 539 11.34 -25.10 -2.62
C GLY A 539 12.73 -25.53 -3.10
N VAL A 540 12.90 -26.84 -3.31
CA VAL A 540 14.11 -27.44 -3.89
C VAL A 540 13.70 -28.56 -4.86
N PRO A 541 13.47 -28.25 -6.15
CA PRO A 541 12.93 -29.21 -7.12
C PRO A 541 13.77 -30.49 -7.29
N ARG A 542 15.10 -30.41 -7.20
CA ARG A 542 15.98 -31.59 -7.27
C ARG A 542 15.84 -32.57 -6.10
N LEU A 543 15.25 -32.13 -4.99
CA LEU A 543 14.90 -32.94 -3.82
C LEU A 543 13.41 -33.32 -3.81
N GLY A 544 12.61 -32.88 -4.79
CA GLY A 544 11.15 -33.03 -4.77
C GLY A 544 10.47 -32.22 -3.66
N ILE A 545 11.11 -31.15 -3.18
CA ILE A 545 10.51 -30.19 -2.26
C ILE A 545 9.82 -29.11 -3.11
N PRO A 546 8.48 -29.02 -3.09
CA PRO A 546 7.76 -28.03 -3.89
C PRO A 546 7.87 -26.63 -3.28
N PRO A 547 7.48 -25.59 -4.03
CA PRO A 547 7.35 -24.22 -3.52
C PRO A 547 6.34 -24.14 -2.37
N TYR A 548 6.61 -23.26 -1.42
CA TYR A 548 5.78 -23.05 -0.23
C TYR A 548 5.73 -21.56 0.09
N ASN A 549 4.53 -21.04 0.38
CA ASN A 549 4.34 -19.66 0.80
C ASN A 549 3.63 -19.63 2.16
N TRP A 550 4.24 -18.96 3.14
CA TRP A 550 3.68 -18.83 4.49
C TRP A 550 3.00 -17.47 4.74
N TRP A 551 3.12 -16.48 3.83
CA TRP A 551 2.37 -15.23 3.96
C TRP A 551 0.94 -15.41 3.43
N SER A 552 0.12 -16.04 4.28
CA SER A 552 -1.31 -16.25 4.11
C SER A 552 -2.04 -15.68 5.31
N GLU A 553 -2.89 -14.67 5.10
CA GLU A 553 -3.63 -14.02 6.19
C GLU A 553 -5.03 -14.62 6.38
N ALA A 554 -5.52 -14.61 7.62
CA ALA A 554 -6.85 -15.14 7.95
C ALA A 554 -7.51 -14.42 9.14
N SER A 555 -7.26 -13.12 9.34
CA SER A 555 -7.49 -12.38 10.61
C SER A 555 -8.93 -12.44 11.19
N HIS A 556 -9.91 -12.70 10.32
CA HIS A 556 -11.32 -12.94 10.69
C HIS A 556 -12.07 -13.70 9.58
N GLY A 557 -11.35 -14.57 8.88
CA GLY A 557 -11.74 -15.18 7.61
C GLY A 557 -10.52 -15.24 6.69
N VAL A 558 -10.42 -16.30 5.88
CA VAL A 558 -9.31 -16.47 4.92
C VAL A 558 -9.25 -15.25 3.98
N SER A 559 -8.06 -14.67 3.79
CA SER A 559 -7.87 -13.40 3.09
C SER A 559 -6.98 -13.54 1.85
N TRP A 560 -7.18 -12.66 0.86
CA TRP A 560 -6.26 -12.45 -0.27
C TRP A 560 -5.10 -11.51 0.09
N THR A 561 -4.96 -11.12 1.36
CA THR A 561 -3.87 -10.28 1.85
C THR A 561 -2.63 -11.15 2.01
N GLY A 562 -1.53 -10.74 1.38
CA GLY A 562 -0.37 -11.60 1.17
C GLY A 562 -0.54 -12.57 -0.02
N PRO A 563 0.55 -13.05 -0.64
CA PRO A 563 0.50 -13.85 -1.86
C PRO A 563 0.29 -15.36 -1.64
N GLY A 564 -0.02 -15.80 -0.41
CA GLY A 564 -0.17 -17.22 -0.07
C GLY A 564 -1.57 -17.81 -0.33
N VAL A 565 -2.56 -16.96 -0.60
CA VAL A 565 -3.95 -17.35 -0.88
C VAL A 565 -4.39 -16.79 -2.23
N VAL A 566 -5.06 -17.61 -3.04
CA VAL A 566 -5.68 -17.20 -4.29
C VAL A 566 -7.09 -17.78 -4.35
N PHE A 567 -8.11 -16.91 -4.43
CA PHE A 567 -9.50 -17.33 -4.62
C PHE A 567 -9.78 -17.66 -6.09
N ALA A 568 -10.60 -18.68 -6.32
CA ALA A 568 -11.07 -19.07 -7.66
C ALA A 568 -12.11 -18.07 -8.22
N PRO A 569 -12.38 -18.08 -9.54
CA PRO A 569 -13.44 -17.27 -10.15
C PRO A 569 -14.82 -17.52 -9.52
N ALA A 570 -15.62 -16.45 -9.38
CA ALA A 570 -16.93 -16.51 -8.73
C ALA A 570 -17.87 -17.55 -9.38
N GLY A 571 -18.27 -18.55 -8.58
CA GLY A 571 -19.09 -19.69 -9.03
C GLY A 571 -18.31 -21.01 -9.16
N GLU A 572 -16.99 -20.99 -9.01
CA GLU A 572 -16.15 -22.19 -8.87
C GLU A 572 -15.90 -22.52 -7.39
N ASN A 573 -15.46 -23.75 -7.11
CA ASN A 573 -15.00 -24.13 -5.76
C ASN A 573 -13.78 -23.28 -5.37
N PHE A 574 -13.62 -22.95 -4.08
CA PHE A 574 -12.57 -22.06 -3.56
C PHE A 574 -12.68 -20.59 -4.01
N SER A 575 -13.87 -20.15 -4.44
CA SER A 575 -14.11 -18.74 -4.80
C SER A 575 -14.49 -17.82 -3.63
N TYR A 576 -14.73 -18.37 -2.43
CA TYR A 576 -15.04 -17.63 -1.21
C TYR A 576 -14.67 -18.38 0.08
N ALA A 577 -14.72 -17.69 1.22
CA ALA A 577 -14.59 -18.24 2.57
C ALA A 577 -15.47 -17.47 3.56
N THR A 578 -15.78 -18.05 4.72
CA THR A 578 -16.53 -17.37 5.79
C THR A 578 -15.82 -16.10 6.23
N SER A 579 -16.52 -14.96 6.22
CA SER A 579 -16.03 -13.68 6.77
C SER A 579 -16.76 -13.37 8.07
N PHE A 580 -16.08 -13.68 9.17
CA PHE A 580 -16.51 -13.34 10.53
C PHE A 580 -16.46 -11.82 10.74
N PRO A 581 -17.06 -11.29 11.81
CA PRO A 581 -16.75 -9.95 12.31
C PRO A 581 -15.27 -9.81 12.69
N GLN A 582 -14.74 -8.60 12.61
CA GLN A 582 -13.35 -8.30 13.01
C GLN A 582 -13.05 -8.75 14.46
N PRO A 583 -11.76 -8.98 14.81
CA PRO A 583 -11.35 -9.38 16.17
C PRO A 583 -11.83 -8.42 17.27
N ILE A 584 -12.06 -7.14 16.95
CA ILE A 584 -12.64 -6.14 17.86
C ILE A 584 -14.06 -6.51 18.33
N ASN A 585 -14.90 -7.07 17.45
CA ASN A 585 -16.25 -7.54 17.77
C ASN A 585 -16.19 -8.84 18.59
N LEU A 586 -15.29 -9.76 18.23
CA LEU A 586 -15.09 -11.00 19.00
C LEU A 586 -14.57 -10.70 20.41
N GLY A 587 -13.64 -9.74 20.55
CA GLY A 587 -13.18 -9.22 21.84
C GLY A 587 -14.29 -8.57 22.67
N ALA A 588 -15.25 -7.91 22.03
CA ALA A 588 -16.42 -7.30 22.69
C ALA A 588 -17.46 -8.31 23.21
N ALA A 589 -17.41 -9.57 22.75
CA ALA A 589 -18.30 -10.62 23.25
C ALA A 589 -17.92 -11.11 24.66
N PHE A 590 -16.62 -11.02 25.03
CA PHE A 590 -16.07 -11.50 26.31
C PHE A 590 -16.50 -12.95 26.65
N ASP A 591 -16.40 -13.84 25.65
CA ASP A 591 -16.73 -15.26 25.76
C ASP A 591 -15.57 -16.12 25.25
N ASP A 592 -14.81 -16.70 26.18
CA ASP A 592 -13.67 -17.58 25.89
C ASP A 592 -14.05 -18.80 25.04
N PRO A 593 -15.16 -19.54 25.33
CA PRO A 593 -15.69 -20.57 24.45
C PRO A 593 -16.02 -20.12 23.02
N LEU A 594 -16.51 -18.89 22.81
CA LEU A 594 -16.78 -18.34 21.47
C LEU A 594 -15.48 -18.02 20.73
N ILE A 595 -14.48 -17.43 21.41
CA ILE A 595 -13.14 -17.18 20.85
C ILE A 595 -12.53 -18.50 20.39
N LEU A 596 -12.56 -19.53 21.24
CA LEU A 596 -12.08 -20.87 20.92
C LEU A 596 -12.80 -21.45 19.69
N GLN A 597 -14.14 -21.35 19.62
CA GLN A 597 -14.93 -21.84 18.47
C GLN A 597 -14.64 -21.10 17.16
N VAL A 598 -14.44 -19.77 17.18
CA VAL A 598 -14.09 -19.01 15.96
C VAL A 598 -12.68 -19.37 15.50
N SER A 599 -11.76 -19.57 16.44
CA SER A 599 -10.37 -19.90 16.13
C SER A 599 -10.16 -21.27 15.49
N THR A 600 -11.11 -22.22 15.59
CA THR A 600 -11.01 -23.44 14.78
C THR A 600 -11.19 -23.17 13.29
N GLU A 601 -11.85 -22.08 12.92
CA GLU A 601 -12.20 -21.75 11.53
C GLU A 601 -11.23 -20.76 10.87
N THR A 602 -10.55 -19.92 11.65
CA THR A 602 -9.75 -18.79 11.11
C THR A 602 -8.73 -18.24 12.10
N SER A 603 -7.83 -17.32 11.69
CA SER A 603 -6.83 -16.67 12.58
C SER A 603 -7.39 -15.40 13.26
N GLY A 604 -6.61 -14.67 14.08
CA GLY A 604 -7.18 -13.57 14.88
C GLY A 604 -6.18 -12.58 15.49
N GLU A 605 -6.55 -11.29 15.49
CA GLU A 605 -5.68 -10.15 15.84
C GLU A 605 -6.36 -9.16 16.82
N ALA A 606 -6.60 -9.55 18.08
CA ALA A 606 -7.18 -8.66 19.09
C ALA A 606 -6.16 -8.14 20.13
N ALA A 607 -5.96 -6.82 20.16
CA ALA A 607 -5.09 -6.12 21.12
C ALA A 607 -5.72 -5.88 22.52
N LEU A 608 -6.83 -6.55 22.85
CA LEU A 608 -7.68 -6.25 24.00
C LEU A 608 -7.93 -7.52 24.81
N HIS A 609 -7.74 -7.42 26.14
CA HIS A 609 -7.66 -8.55 27.09
C HIS A 609 -6.75 -9.72 26.64
N SER A 610 -5.77 -9.42 25.78
CA SER A 610 -5.19 -10.36 24.81
C SER A 610 -4.52 -11.61 25.36
N ALA A 611 -4.18 -11.70 26.64
CA ALA A 611 -3.70 -12.95 27.21
C ALA A 611 -4.78 -14.04 27.15
N HIS A 612 -6.02 -13.72 27.50
CA HIS A 612 -7.15 -14.65 27.38
C HIS A 612 -7.45 -14.94 25.91
N TYR A 613 -7.62 -13.90 25.09
CA TYR A 613 -7.85 -14.04 23.66
C TYR A 613 -6.79 -14.94 23.01
N ALA A 614 -5.50 -14.61 23.13
CA ALA A 614 -4.43 -15.39 22.52
C ALA A 614 -4.38 -16.84 23.01
N TYR A 615 -4.65 -17.11 24.30
CA TYR A 615 -4.70 -18.49 24.78
C TYR A 615 -5.80 -19.30 24.10
N GLN A 616 -7.05 -18.83 24.15
CA GLN A 616 -8.18 -19.53 23.54
C GLN A 616 -8.02 -19.64 22.01
N PHE A 617 -7.47 -18.59 21.39
CA PHE A 617 -7.31 -18.53 19.94
C PHE A 617 -6.24 -19.51 19.44
N LEU A 618 -5.10 -19.62 20.12
CA LEU A 618 -4.05 -20.57 19.73
C LEU A 618 -4.46 -22.03 19.99
N ASP A 619 -5.23 -22.30 21.06
CA ASP A 619 -5.75 -23.64 21.36
C ASP A 619 -6.67 -24.15 20.21
N GLY A 620 -7.59 -23.32 19.71
CA GLY A 620 -8.43 -23.72 18.57
C GLY A 620 -7.71 -23.72 17.22
N PHE A 621 -6.93 -22.67 16.90
CA PHE A 621 -6.32 -22.52 15.58
C PHE A 621 -5.18 -23.51 15.31
N GLN A 622 -4.37 -23.83 16.32
CA GLN A 622 -3.31 -24.84 16.18
C GLN A 622 -3.83 -26.28 16.31
N GLY A 623 -5.10 -26.48 16.70
CA GLY A 623 -5.69 -27.80 16.94
C GLY A 623 -5.39 -28.39 18.33
N GLY A 624 -5.00 -27.53 19.27
CA GLY A 624 -4.68 -27.82 20.66
C GLY A 624 -3.47 -27.03 21.15
N ILE A 625 -3.22 -27.04 22.46
CA ILE A 625 -1.91 -26.73 23.04
C ILE A 625 -0.97 -27.93 22.86
N GLU A 626 0.06 -27.78 22.02
CA GLU A 626 1.05 -28.83 21.67
C GLU A 626 0.42 -30.18 21.24
N PRO A 627 -0.43 -30.20 20.18
CA PRO A 627 -1.15 -31.39 19.76
C PRO A 627 -0.22 -32.39 19.05
N GLU A 628 -0.39 -33.68 19.38
CA GLU A 628 0.37 -34.80 18.84
C GLU A 628 -0.50 -35.71 17.95
N PRO A 629 -0.01 -36.18 16.79
CA PRO A 629 1.32 -35.93 16.20
C PRO A 629 1.38 -34.68 15.31
N TYR A 630 0.24 -34.00 15.06
CA TYR A 630 0.16 -32.89 14.10
C TYR A 630 -0.53 -31.65 14.67
N LEU A 631 -0.08 -30.49 14.20
CA LEU A 631 -0.80 -29.21 14.24
C LEU A 631 -1.89 -29.17 13.17
N LYS A 632 -2.97 -28.42 13.42
CA LYS A 632 -3.95 -28.01 12.39
C LYS A 632 -3.37 -26.90 11.51
N ASN A 633 -2.91 -25.82 12.14
CA ASN A 633 -2.24 -24.68 11.50
C ASN A 633 -1.03 -24.25 12.36
N ILE A 634 -0.11 -23.47 11.79
CA ILE A 634 0.88 -22.71 12.55
C ILE A 634 0.27 -21.34 12.85
N ALA A 635 0.13 -20.99 14.12
CA ALA A 635 -0.17 -19.61 14.52
C ALA A 635 1.11 -18.76 14.54
N THR A 636 1.00 -17.48 14.19
CA THR A 636 2.07 -16.49 14.31
C THR A 636 1.55 -15.30 15.12
N CYS A 637 2.01 -15.11 16.36
CA CYS A 637 1.63 -13.92 17.13
C CYS A 637 2.38 -12.69 16.61
N LYS A 638 1.64 -11.63 16.25
CA LYS A 638 2.16 -10.39 15.66
C LYS A 638 1.54 -9.16 16.34
N HIS A 639 2.17 -7.98 16.36
CA HIS A 639 3.50 -7.64 15.85
C HIS A 639 4.44 -7.39 17.04
N TYR A 640 5.59 -8.07 17.08
CA TYR A 640 6.48 -8.14 18.24
C TYR A 640 7.62 -7.10 18.13
N VAL A 641 7.66 -6.02 18.91
CA VAL A 641 6.79 -5.67 20.05
C VAL A 641 6.65 -4.15 20.18
N ALA A 642 5.68 -3.71 21.01
CA ALA A 642 5.31 -2.31 21.21
C ALA A 642 4.89 -1.59 19.91
N TYR A 643 4.24 -2.35 19.03
CA TYR A 643 3.60 -1.85 17.82
C TYR A 643 2.13 -1.48 18.10
N ASP A 644 1.80 -0.19 18.14
CA ASP A 644 0.43 0.32 18.30
C ASP A 644 0.12 1.62 17.51
N LEU A 645 0.94 1.96 16.49
CA LEU A 645 0.80 3.14 15.61
C LEU A 645 1.30 2.85 14.18
N ASP A 646 0.66 3.48 13.18
CA ASP A 646 0.85 3.22 11.74
C ASP A 646 1.39 4.43 10.95
N ASP A 647 0.81 5.63 11.12
CA ASP A 647 1.30 6.92 10.56
C ASP A 647 0.76 8.12 11.35
N TRP A 648 1.10 8.21 12.63
CA TRP A 648 0.68 9.36 13.42
C TRP A 648 1.52 10.60 13.08
N GLY A 649 0.90 11.56 12.40
CA GLY A 649 1.47 12.87 12.15
C GLY A 649 2.64 12.88 11.15
N GLY A 650 2.83 11.83 10.36
CA GLY A 650 3.96 11.67 9.43
C GLY A 650 5.13 10.85 9.98
N VAL A 651 4.99 10.28 11.19
CA VAL A 651 5.90 9.26 11.74
C VAL A 651 5.27 7.90 11.47
N ILE A 652 5.88 7.15 10.55
CA ILE A 652 5.35 5.89 10.02
C ILE A 652 5.87 4.70 10.82
N GLN A 653 5.14 3.57 10.81
CA GLN A 653 5.57 2.33 11.49
C GLN A 653 7.02 1.93 11.22
N ARG A 654 7.52 2.19 10.00
CA ARG A 654 8.90 1.85 9.57
C ARG A 654 10.00 2.77 10.12
N ASN A 655 9.70 3.95 10.65
CA ASN A 655 10.71 4.83 11.27
C ASN A 655 10.39 5.24 12.72
N PHE A 656 9.35 4.66 13.32
CA PHE A 656 8.99 4.89 14.71
C PHE A 656 9.93 4.16 15.70
N SER A 657 10.34 4.82 16.78
CA SER A 657 10.95 4.19 17.96
C SER A 657 9.98 4.26 19.14
N ALA A 658 9.51 3.09 19.58
CA ALA A 658 8.72 2.93 20.78
C ALA A 658 9.64 2.98 22.01
N ASP A 659 9.73 4.16 22.64
CA ASP A 659 10.49 4.37 23.87
C ASP A 659 9.64 3.91 25.08
N VAL A 660 9.87 2.68 25.54
CA VAL A 660 9.03 1.98 26.54
C VAL A 660 9.86 1.54 27.74
N THR A 661 9.42 1.94 28.94
CA THR A 661 10.09 1.56 30.20
C THR A 661 10.05 0.04 30.44
N THR A 662 11.07 -0.51 31.12
CA THR A 662 11.12 -1.94 31.46
C THR A 662 9.90 -2.40 32.28
N GLN A 663 9.36 -1.51 33.13
CA GLN A 663 8.12 -1.74 33.86
C GLN A 663 6.93 -1.94 32.91
N GLU A 664 6.67 -1.02 31.98
CA GLU A 664 5.48 -1.06 31.12
C GLU A 664 5.62 -2.06 29.96
N MET A 665 6.84 -2.32 29.51
CA MET A 665 7.17 -3.44 28.63
C MET A 665 6.72 -4.78 29.26
N ALA A 666 7.04 -5.01 30.54
CA ALA A 666 6.67 -6.24 31.25
C ALA A 666 5.22 -6.27 31.79
N GLU A 667 4.64 -5.11 32.13
CA GLU A 667 3.29 -4.98 32.71
C GLU A 667 2.17 -4.95 31.67
N PHE A 668 2.49 -4.57 30.43
CA PHE A 668 1.50 -4.38 29.35
C PHE A 668 1.95 -4.99 28.03
N TYR A 669 2.97 -4.43 27.38
CA TYR A 669 3.29 -4.72 25.97
C TYR A 669 3.71 -6.18 25.70
N GLN A 670 4.39 -6.84 26.65
CA GLN A 670 4.81 -8.23 26.53
C GLN A 670 3.80 -9.24 27.09
N VAL A 671 2.75 -8.80 27.82
CA VAL A 671 1.79 -9.72 28.46
C VAL A 671 1.10 -10.65 27.46
N PRO A 672 0.67 -10.21 26.26
CA PRO A 672 0.08 -11.11 25.25
C PRO A 672 1.11 -12.11 24.72
N PHE A 673 2.34 -11.65 24.43
CA PHE A 673 3.41 -12.47 23.86
C PHE A 673 3.96 -13.49 24.86
N LYS A 674 4.03 -13.15 26.15
CA LYS A 674 4.26 -14.11 27.24
C LYS A 674 3.28 -15.27 27.12
N THR A 675 1.98 -14.97 27.02
CA THR A 675 0.96 -16.02 26.93
C THR A 675 1.02 -16.77 25.60
N CYS A 676 1.20 -16.11 24.45
CA CYS A 676 1.44 -16.79 23.16
C CYS A 676 2.57 -17.83 23.24
N VAL A 677 3.75 -17.43 23.72
CA VAL A 677 4.95 -18.27 23.69
C VAL A 677 4.94 -19.31 24.82
N ARG A 678 4.78 -18.85 26.06
CA ARG A 678 5.03 -19.64 27.27
C ARG A 678 3.90 -20.59 27.59
N ASP A 679 2.66 -20.13 27.40
CA ASP A 679 1.44 -20.76 27.94
C ASP A 679 0.61 -21.43 26.83
N ALA A 680 0.37 -20.71 25.72
CA ALA A 680 -0.43 -21.12 24.58
C ALA A 680 0.37 -21.77 23.45
N LYS A 681 1.71 -21.84 23.59
CA LYS A 681 2.62 -22.63 22.77
C LYS A 681 2.53 -22.34 21.27
N VAL A 682 2.57 -21.06 20.90
CA VAL A 682 2.66 -20.60 19.50
C VAL A 682 3.80 -21.28 18.73
N TYR A 683 3.62 -21.46 17.43
CA TYR A 683 4.68 -21.96 16.54
C TYR A 683 5.43 -20.86 15.77
N GLY A 684 4.89 -19.64 15.68
CA GLY A 684 5.60 -18.47 15.16
C GLY A 684 5.39 -17.18 15.96
N VAL A 685 6.34 -16.27 15.81
CA VAL A 685 6.21 -14.87 16.22
C VAL A 685 6.67 -13.99 15.05
N MET A 686 5.99 -12.89 14.78
CA MET A 686 6.41 -11.91 13.77
C MET A 686 7.02 -10.69 14.46
N CYS A 687 8.28 -10.37 14.18
CA CYS A 687 8.91 -9.13 14.66
C CYS A 687 8.41 -7.92 13.85
N SER A 688 8.16 -6.81 14.54
CA SER A 688 7.48 -5.62 14.00
C SER A 688 8.41 -4.68 13.23
N TYR A 689 7.81 -3.73 12.48
CA TYR A 689 8.54 -2.67 11.79
C TYR A 689 9.30 -1.72 12.72
N ASN A 690 8.76 -1.38 13.89
CA ASN A 690 9.26 -0.30 14.73
C ASN A 690 10.59 -0.65 15.42
N SER A 691 11.32 0.38 15.81
CA SER A 691 12.35 0.28 16.84
C SER A 691 11.70 0.24 18.23
N VAL A 692 12.39 -0.37 19.19
CA VAL A 692 12.04 -0.37 20.62
C VAL A 692 13.25 0.15 21.38
N ASN A 693 13.10 1.27 22.10
CA ASN A 693 14.20 1.95 22.80
C ASN A 693 15.47 2.16 21.93
N GLY A 694 15.30 2.46 20.64
CA GLY A 694 16.39 2.71 19.69
C GLY A 694 17.00 1.49 18.98
N VAL A 695 16.42 0.29 19.10
CA VAL A 695 16.84 -0.90 18.33
C VAL A 695 15.66 -1.44 17.51
N PRO A 696 15.78 -1.65 16.18
CA PRO A 696 14.73 -2.26 15.36
C PRO A 696 14.30 -3.62 15.90
N ALA A 697 13.00 -3.90 16.01
CA ALA A 697 12.53 -5.12 16.67
C ALA A 697 12.99 -6.41 15.98
N CYS A 698 13.10 -6.42 14.65
CA CYS A 698 13.71 -7.52 13.89
C CYS A 698 15.26 -7.57 13.95
N ALA A 699 15.93 -6.70 14.71
CA ALA A 699 17.37 -6.69 14.94
C ALA A 699 17.75 -6.81 16.44
N ASP A 700 16.77 -6.95 17.33
CA ASP A 700 16.94 -6.91 18.78
C ASP A 700 17.15 -8.32 19.38
N ASP A 701 18.38 -8.61 19.81
CA ASP A 701 18.73 -9.87 20.47
C ASP A 701 18.25 -9.94 21.94
N TYR A 702 17.96 -8.80 22.57
CA TYR A 702 17.34 -8.78 23.88
C TYR A 702 15.88 -9.27 23.80
N THR A 703 15.03 -8.71 22.94
CA THR A 703 13.65 -9.20 22.86
C THR A 703 13.53 -10.56 22.17
N MET A 704 14.21 -10.82 21.05
CA MET A 704 14.07 -12.11 20.34
C MET A 704 14.79 -13.29 21.02
N GLN A 705 16.05 -13.14 21.44
CA GLN A 705 16.77 -14.24 22.09
C GLN A 705 16.54 -14.23 23.61
N THR A 706 16.77 -13.10 24.31
CA THR A 706 16.71 -13.07 25.78
C THR A 706 15.28 -13.16 26.34
N ILE A 707 14.30 -12.46 25.74
CA ILE A 707 12.90 -12.52 26.19
C ILE A 707 12.14 -13.72 25.59
N ILE A 708 11.99 -13.81 24.26
CA ILE A 708 11.21 -14.89 23.63
C ILE A 708 11.85 -16.27 23.85
N ARG A 709 13.11 -16.48 23.43
CA ARG A 709 13.72 -17.81 23.43
C ARG A 709 14.16 -18.27 24.83
N ASP A 710 14.84 -17.43 25.60
CA ASP A 710 15.40 -17.84 26.90
C ASP A 710 14.44 -17.62 28.08
N HIS A 711 13.68 -16.52 28.15
CA HIS A 711 12.82 -16.22 29.31
C HIS A 711 11.41 -16.81 29.20
N TYR A 712 10.78 -16.75 28.03
CA TYR A 712 9.48 -17.38 27.77
C TYR A 712 9.60 -18.82 27.25
N GLY A 713 10.81 -19.23 26.86
CA GLY A 713 11.14 -20.62 26.52
C GLY A 713 10.73 -21.03 25.11
N PHE A 714 10.72 -20.13 24.13
CA PHE A 714 10.35 -20.41 22.74
C PHE A 714 11.30 -21.44 22.09
N PRO A 715 10.84 -22.67 21.80
CA PRO A 715 11.71 -23.77 21.41
C PRO A 715 12.50 -23.57 20.10
N ASN A 716 13.58 -24.33 19.96
CA ASN A 716 14.53 -24.26 18.84
C ASN A 716 14.05 -24.97 17.56
N ASP A 717 12.85 -25.54 17.54
CA ASP A 717 12.14 -26.08 16.38
C ASP A 717 11.06 -25.12 15.84
N ARG A 718 11.01 -23.88 16.34
CA ARG A 718 9.99 -22.86 16.02
C ARG A 718 10.62 -21.56 15.51
N TRP A 719 9.97 -20.92 14.53
CA TRP A 719 10.48 -19.79 13.76
C TRP A 719 10.08 -18.40 14.31
N ILE A 720 10.90 -17.39 14.06
CA ILE A 720 10.51 -15.98 14.10
C ILE A 720 10.52 -15.45 12.66
N VAL A 721 9.48 -14.74 12.23
CA VAL A 721 9.41 -14.13 10.90
C VAL A 721 9.48 -12.60 11.00
N SER A 722 9.86 -11.92 9.92
CA SER A 722 9.72 -10.45 9.85
C SER A 722 8.33 -10.03 9.37
N ASP A 723 7.92 -8.83 9.74
CA ASP A 723 6.93 -8.03 8.99
C ASP A 723 7.47 -7.69 7.57
N CYS A 724 6.64 -7.04 6.74
CA CYS A 724 6.70 -7.11 5.27
C CYS A 724 7.10 -5.81 4.52
N ASP A 725 8.35 -5.32 4.52
CA ASP A 725 9.61 -5.91 4.98
C ASP A 725 10.21 -5.07 6.13
N ALA A 726 10.25 -5.66 7.33
CA ALA A 726 10.87 -5.05 8.50
C ALA A 726 12.40 -5.22 8.54
N VAL A 727 12.98 -6.13 7.75
CA VAL A 727 14.45 -6.28 7.62
C VAL A 727 15.02 -5.18 6.72
N GLU A 728 14.33 -4.86 5.61
CA GLU A 728 14.61 -3.68 4.78
C GLU A 728 14.67 -2.41 5.64
N SER A 729 13.68 -2.26 6.53
CA SER A 729 13.48 -1.09 7.39
C SER A 729 14.65 -0.82 8.37
N ILE A 730 15.40 -1.86 8.78
CA ILE A 730 16.59 -1.74 9.67
C ILE A 730 17.61 -0.77 9.07
N TYR A 731 17.83 -0.82 7.75
CA TYR A 731 18.71 0.10 7.02
C TYR A 731 17.94 1.31 6.48
N ASP A 732 16.87 1.09 5.71
CA ASP A 732 16.32 2.11 4.81
C ASP A 732 15.60 3.26 5.54
N THR A 733 15.07 2.98 6.74
CA THR A 733 14.20 3.92 7.48
C THR A 733 14.60 4.12 8.95
N HIS A 734 15.21 3.12 9.61
CA HIS A 734 15.81 3.28 10.94
C HIS A 734 17.27 3.74 10.92
N PHE A 735 18.00 3.52 9.83
CA PHE A 735 19.45 3.79 9.70
C PHE A 735 20.30 3.15 10.82
N TYR A 736 19.90 1.97 11.30
CA TYR A 736 20.56 1.24 12.40
C TYR A 736 21.89 0.57 11.96
N VAL A 737 22.10 0.43 10.65
CA VAL A 737 23.29 -0.14 10.00
C VAL A 737 23.57 0.59 8.69
N ASP A 738 24.78 0.42 8.13
CA ASP A 738 25.22 1.12 6.92
C ASP A 738 24.88 0.43 5.58
N SER A 739 24.27 -0.78 5.57
CA SER A 739 23.87 -1.47 4.32
C SER A 739 22.78 -2.54 4.50
N TYR A 740 22.17 -3.00 3.39
CA TYR A 740 21.19 -4.09 3.40
C TYR A 740 21.84 -5.46 3.76
N GLU A 741 23.10 -5.70 3.39
CA GLU A 741 23.87 -6.88 3.82
C GLU A 741 24.05 -6.90 5.34
N ALA A 742 24.34 -5.73 5.93
CA ALA A 742 24.39 -5.57 7.37
C ALA A 742 23.01 -5.76 8.01
N ALA A 743 21.93 -5.26 7.41
CA ALA A 743 20.55 -5.42 7.89
C ALA A 743 20.13 -6.91 7.93
N ALA A 744 20.31 -7.63 6.81
CA ALA A 744 20.07 -9.06 6.75
C ALA A 744 20.93 -9.85 7.75
N ALA A 745 22.18 -9.43 7.95
CA ALA A 745 23.09 -10.07 8.90
C ALA A 745 22.76 -9.82 10.36
N VAL A 746 22.27 -8.63 10.76
CA VAL A 746 21.87 -8.38 12.16
C VAL A 746 20.55 -9.06 12.50
N ALA A 747 19.57 -9.07 11.58
CA ALA A 747 18.30 -9.76 11.82
C ALA A 747 18.48 -11.28 12.00
N LEU A 748 19.27 -11.91 11.11
CA LEU A 748 19.57 -13.34 11.19
C LEU A 748 20.45 -13.72 12.40
N LYS A 749 21.19 -12.75 12.98
CA LYS A 749 21.89 -12.94 14.27
C LYS A 749 20.94 -12.84 15.45
N ALA A 750 20.09 -11.83 15.47
CA ALA A 750 19.24 -11.47 16.62
C ALA A 750 18.12 -12.49 16.85
N GLY A 751 17.55 -13.05 15.77
CA GLY A 751 16.65 -14.20 15.88
C GLY A 751 15.61 -14.33 14.76
N THR A 752 15.49 -13.36 13.86
CA THR A 752 14.57 -13.41 12.71
C THR A 752 15.00 -14.52 11.76
N ASP A 753 14.25 -15.62 11.75
CA ASP A 753 14.57 -16.82 10.98
C ASP A 753 14.25 -16.64 9.49
N ILE A 754 13.07 -16.10 9.15
CA ILE A 754 12.59 -15.97 7.76
C ILE A 754 12.07 -14.56 7.50
N ASN A 755 12.35 -14.01 6.31
CA ASN A 755 12.02 -12.63 5.95
C ASN A 755 10.73 -12.53 5.09
N CYS A 756 9.76 -11.72 5.53
CA CYS A 756 8.68 -11.29 4.66
C CYS A 756 9.18 -10.21 3.68
N GLY A 757 9.88 -10.62 2.64
CA GLY A 757 10.40 -9.70 1.64
C GLY A 757 11.39 -10.40 0.72
N THR A 758 12.40 -9.66 0.28
CA THR A 758 13.57 -10.20 -0.44
C THR A 758 14.90 -9.80 0.20
N THR A 759 14.91 -9.03 1.30
CA THR A 759 16.14 -8.60 1.96
C THR A 759 17.05 -9.77 2.35
N TYR A 760 16.49 -10.95 2.68
CA TYR A 760 17.29 -12.16 2.89
C TYR A 760 17.72 -12.86 1.60
N SER A 761 16.87 -12.97 0.57
CA SER A 761 17.24 -13.63 -0.70
C SER A 761 18.34 -12.87 -1.45
N ASP A 762 18.31 -11.55 -1.37
CA ASP A 762 19.11 -10.68 -2.22
C ASP A 762 20.48 -10.42 -1.56
N TYR A 763 20.52 -10.17 -0.25
CA TYR A 763 21.71 -9.66 0.44
C TYR A 763 22.45 -10.68 1.32
N LEU A 764 21.85 -11.82 1.73
CA LEU A 764 22.58 -12.81 2.56
C LEU A 764 23.77 -13.43 1.82
N GLY A 765 23.72 -13.53 0.48
CA GLY A 765 24.84 -14.01 -0.32
C GLY A 765 26.08 -13.13 -0.18
N ALA A 766 25.92 -11.81 -0.21
CA ALA A 766 26.99 -10.84 0.03
C ALA A 766 27.40 -10.82 1.50
N ALA A 767 26.44 -10.81 2.43
CA ALA A 767 26.70 -10.86 3.88
C ALA A 767 27.53 -12.09 4.31
N PHE A 768 27.38 -13.24 3.65
CA PHE A 768 28.22 -14.42 3.89
C PHE A 768 29.63 -14.26 3.34
N ASN A 769 29.79 -13.65 2.16
CA ASN A 769 31.11 -13.38 1.57
C ASN A 769 31.93 -12.39 2.42
N GLU A 770 31.26 -11.38 2.99
CA GLU A 770 31.87 -10.40 3.90
C GLU A 770 32.04 -10.91 5.33
N SER A 771 31.61 -12.15 5.62
CA SER A 771 31.58 -12.74 6.98
C SER A 771 30.74 -11.96 7.98
N LEU A 772 29.80 -11.13 7.51
CA LEU A 772 28.80 -10.45 8.34
C LEU A 772 27.84 -11.46 8.96
N ALA A 773 27.48 -12.53 8.24
CA ALA A 773 26.70 -13.66 8.74
C ALA A 773 27.30 -15.00 8.27
N THR A 774 26.75 -16.13 8.72
CA THR A 774 27.20 -17.47 8.30
C THR A 774 26.06 -18.33 7.76
N PRO A 775 26.32 -19.21 6.76
CA PRO A 775 25.33 -20.18 6.29
C PRO A 775 24.82 -21.12 7.39
N THR A 776 25.57 -21.32 8.48
CA THR A 776 25.14 -22.12 9.64
C THR A 776 23.96 -21.49 10.38
N GLN A 777 23.90 -20.16 10.49
CA GLN A 777 22.77 -19.46 11.10
C GLN A 777 21.51 -19.62 10.23
N LEU A 778 21.65 -19.43 8.92
CA LEU A 778 20.53 -19.64 7.98
C LEU A 778 20.07 -21.11 7.92
N LYS A 779 20.99 -22.08 8.06
CA LYS A 779 20.59 -23.48 8.25
C LYS A 779 19.72 -23.65 9.50
N GLN A 780 20.09 -23.06 10.64
CA GLN A 780 19.30 -23.19 11.86
C GLN A 780 17.91 -22.53 11.73
N ALA A 781 17.82 -21.40 11.05
CA ALA A 781 16.56 -20.75 10.72
C ALA A 781 15.64 -21.62 9.84
N LEU A 782 16.19 -22.24 8.80
CA LEU A 782 15.41 -23.15 7.95
C LEU A 782 15.08 -24.48 8.64
N VAL A 783 15.89 -24.94 9.58
CA VAL A 783 15.55 -26.10 10.43
C VAL A 783 14.34 -25.79 11.32
N ARG A 784 14.24 -24.56 11.87
CA ARG A 784 13.04 -24.11 12.61
C ARG A 784 11.79 -24.06 11.72
N GLN A 785 11.90 -23.50 10.52
CA GLN A 785 10.84 -23.52 9.50
C GLN A 785 10.39 -24.96 9.19
N TYR A 786 11.30 -25.81 8.70
CA TYR A 786 10.93 -27.14 8.22
C TYR A 786 10.52 -28.10 9.35
N ALA A 787 11.02 -27.94 10.58
CA ALA A 787 10.50 -28.69 11.72
C ALA A 787 9.03 -28.34 12.02
N SER A 788 8.66 -27.06 11.91
CA SER A 788 7.27 -26.61 12.03
C SER A 788 6.39 -27.14 10.88
N LEU A 789 6.89 -27.19 9.63
CA LEU A 789 6.19 -27.83 8.51
C LEU A 789 6.02 -29.35 8.71
N ILE A 790 7.00 -30.02 9.33
CA ILE A 790 6.90 -31.44 9.68
C ILE A 790 5.87 -31.66 10.80
N ARG A 791 5.69 -30.71 11.74
CA ARG A 791 4.56 -30.71 12.69
C ARG A 791 3.20 -30.48 12.02
N LEU A 792 3.12 -29.84 10.86
CA LEU A 792 1.91 -29.84 10.03
C LEU A 792 1.71 -31.16 9.25
N GLY A 793 2.61 -32.14 9.37
CA GLY A 793 2.57 -33.35 8.56
C GLY A 793 2.78 -33.08 7.06
N TYR A 794 3.48 -32.00 6.70
CA TYR A 794 3.70 -31.59 5.30
C TYR A 794 4.42 -32.66 4.46
N PHE A 795 5.28 -33.45 5.10
CA PHE A 795 6.01 -34.59 4.50
C PHE A 795 5.27 -35.93 4.65
N ASP A 796 4.12 -35.96 5.32
CA ASP A 796 3.43 -37.19 5.66
C ASP A 796 2.31 -37.48 4.63
N PRO A 797 2.13 -38.74 4.19
CA PRO A 797 1.12 -39.10 3.18
C PRO A 797 -0.30 -38.66 3.55
N PRO A 798 -1.12 -38.23 2.57
CA PRO A 798 -2.44 -37.67 2.83
C PRO A 798 -3.34 -38.65 3.58
N GLU A 799 -3.26 -39.95 3.30
CA GLU A 799 -4.10 -41.01 3.90
C GLU A 799 -3.93 -41.14 5.43
N ILE A 800 -2.86 -40.55 5.99
CA ILE A 800 -2.54 -40.57 7.42
C ILE A 800 -2.37 -39.17 8.02
N GLN A 801 -2.74 -38.13 7.30
CA GLN A 801 -2.79 -36.74 7.77
C GLN A 801 -4.28 -36.30 7.79
N PRO A 802 -4.86 -36.01 8.99
CA PRO A 802 -6.31 -35.85 9.15
C PRO A 802 -6.87 -34.55 8.55
N TYR A 803 -6.06 -33.49 8.47
CA TYR A 803 -6.44 -32.19 7.93
C TYR A 803 -6.29 -32.14 6.39
N ARG A 804 -5.46 -33.00 5.80
CA ARG A 804 -5.43 -33.27 4.34
C ARG A 804 -6.66 -34.03 3.83
N GLN A 805 -7.65 -34.30 4.69
CA GLN A 805 -8.96 -34.85 4.32
C GLN A 805 -10.03 -33.76 4.07
N TYR A 806 -9.76 -32.50 4.41
CA TYR A 806 -10.72 -31.41 4.17
C TYR A 806 -10.90 -31.13 2.68
N THR A 807 -12.11 -30.69 2.33
CA THR A 807 -12.58 -30.45 0.98
C THR A 807 -13.29 -29.10 0.88
N TRP A 808 -13.82 -28.76 -0.30
CA TRP A 808 -14.67 -27.58 -0.47
C TRP A 808 -16.01 -27.69 0.30
N ASP A 809 -16.52 -28.90 0.53
CA ASP A 809 -17.77 -29.12 1.27
C ASP A 809 -17.64 -28.75 2.77
N ASP A 810 -16.41 -28.57 3.26
CA ASP A 810 -16.07 -28.14 4.62
C ASP A 810 -15.97 -26.59 4.75
N VAL A 811 -16.07 -25.83 3.65
CA VAL A 811 -15.92 -24.36 3.64
C VAL A 811 -17.29 -23.66 3.64
N SER A 812 -17.42 -22.58 4.41
CA SER A 812 -18.68 -21.82 4.57
C SER A 812 -19.87 -22.70 4.95
N THR A 813 -19.66 -23.70 5.80
CA THR A 813 -20.74 -24.57 6.26
C THR A 813 -21.80 -23.73 7.00
N PRO A 814 -23.09 -24.15 7.02
CA PRO A 814 -24.13 -23.45 7.77
C PRO A 814 -23.83 -23.27 9.27
N ALA A 815 -22.90 -24.05 9.84
CA ALA A 815 -22.41 -23.87 11.19
C ALA A 815 -21.42 -22.69 11.29
N ALA A 816 -20.45 -22.59 10.38
CA ALA A 816 -19.50 -21.47 10.34
C ALA A 816 -20.20 -20.13 10.02
N GLU A 817 -21.18 -20.13 9.11
CA GLU A 817 -21.98 -18.93 8.82
C GLU A 817 -22.85 -18.49 10.01
N GLN A 818 -23.44 -19.45 10.73
CA GLN A 818 -24.20 -19.20 11.95
C GLN A 818 -23.28 -18.68 13.09
N LEU A 819 -22.03 -19.13 13.13
CA LEU A 819 -21.02 -18.64 14.06
C LEU A 819 -20.60 -17.20 13.73
N ALA A 820 -20.41 -16.86 12.46
CA ALA A 820 -20.17 -15.47 12.02
C ALA A 820 -21.32 -14.52 12.40
N TYR A 821 -22.58 -14.95 12.26
CA TYR A 821 -23.73 -14.22 12.80
C TYR A 821 -23.70 -14.14 14.33
N GLN A 822 -23.31 -15.20 15.03
CA GLN A 822 -23.29 -15.25 16.49
C GLN A 822 -22.29 -14.24 17.07
N VAL A 823 -21.07 -14.16 16.52
CA VAL A 823 -20.08 -13.14 16.90
C VAL A 823 -20.63 -11.72 16.68
N ALA A 824 -21.35 -11.50 15.57
CA ALA A 824 -21.92 -10.19 15.24
C ALA A 824 -23.01 -9.74 16.24
N VAL A 825 -23.77 -10.69 16.79
CA VAL A 825 -24.77 -10.43 17.85
C VAL A 825 -24.11 -10.30 19.22
N GLU A 826 -23.23 -11.24 19.58
CA GLU A 826 -22.71 -11.34 20.94
C GLU A 826 -21.70 -10.24 21.29
N GLY A 827 -20.99 -9.72 20.29
CA GLY A 827 -20.10 -8.56 20.38
C GLY A 827 -20.77 -7.19 20.19
N MET A 828 -22.08 -7.14 19.93
CA MET A 828 -22.78 -5.87 19.72
C MET A 828 -23.07 -5.17 21.06
N VAL A 829 -22.74 -3.87 21.15
CA VAL A 829 -22.78 -3.12 22.42
C VAL A 829 -23.83 -2.02 22.37
N LEU A 830 -24.80 -2.08 23.28
CA LEU A 830 -25.80 -1.04 23.47
C LEU A 830 -25.22 0.06 24.38
N LEU A 831 -24.95 1.24 23.85
CA LEU A 831 -24.34 2.36 24.58
C LEU A 831 -25.38 3.25 25.27
N LYS A 832 -26.55 3.43 24.64
CA LYS A 832 -27.67 4.21 25.19
C LYS A 832 -29.01 3.57 24.81
N ASN A 833 -29.98 3.61 25.71
CA ASN A 833 -31.37 3.21 25.45
C ASN A 833 -32.32 3.79 26.51
N ASP A 834 -33.36 4.50 26.09
CA ASP A 834 -34.44 5.01 26.95
C ASP A 834 -35.64 4.05 27.10
N GLY A 835 -35.58 2.87 26.46
CA GLY A 835 -36.72 1.95 26.30
C GLY A 835 -37.40 2.04 24.92
N THR A 836 -36.78 2.74 23.97
CA THR A 836 -37.11 2.70 22.53
C THR A 836 -36.66 1.40 21.88
N LEU A 837 -35.55 0.81 22.34
CA LEU A 837 -35.13 -0.54 21.95
C LEU A 837 -35.51 -1.58 23.02
N PRO A 838 -35.97 -2.79 22.63
CA PRO A 838 -36.22 -3.23 21.27
C PRO A 838 -37.47 -2.56 20.63
N LEU A 839 -37.44 -2.41 19.32
CA LEU A 839 -38.46 -1.73 18.52
C LEU A 839 -39.86 -2.33 18.74
N LYS A 840 -40.82 -1.47 19.04
CA LYS A 840 -42.20 -1.85 19.35
C LYS A 840 -42.91 -2.39 18.10
N GLN A 841 -43.61 -3.52 18.26
CA GLN A 841 -44.42 -4.10 17.19
C GLN A 841 -45.45 -3.10 16.67
N GLY A 842 -45.54 -2.95 15.35
CA GLY A 842 -46.46 -2.04 14.67
C GLY A 842 -45.80 -0.84 14.00
N LEU A 843 -44.56 -0.48 14.38
CA LEU A 843 -43.70 0.39 13.57
C LEU A 843 -43.45 -0.29 12.22
N LYS A 844 -43.62 0.43 11.10
CA LYS A 844 -43.43 -0.13 9.76
C LYS A 844 -42.59 0.73 8.83
N LYS A 845 -42.76 2.05 8.83
CA LYS A 845 -41.93 2.94 8.02
C LYS A 845 -40.64 3.28 8.75
N MET A 846 -39.51 2.95 8.14
CA MET A 846 -38.18 3.27 8.67
C MET A 846 -37.49 4.25 7.72
N ALA A 847 -37.02 5.38 8.25
CA ALA A 847 -36.03 6.19 7.57
C ALA A 847 -34.65 5.65 7.97
N LEU A 848 -33.98 4.95 7.06
CA LEU A 848 -32.62 4.44 7.26
C LEU A 848 -31.65 5.40 6.56
N ILE A 849 -30.79 6.06 7.33
CA ILE A 849 -30.03 7.22 6.85
C ILE A 849 -28.55 7.05 7.16
N GLY A 850 -27.67 7.60 6.32
CA GLY A 850 -26.24 7.69 6.61
C GLY A 850 -25.38 6.69 5.82
N PRO A 851 -24.05 6.89 5.84
CA PRO A 851 -23.14 6.24 4.91
C PRO A 851 -22.97 4.73 5.11
N TRP A 852 -23.31 4.19 6.29
CA TRP A 852 -23.25 2.74 6.54
C TRP A 852 -24.57 1.99 6.24
N ALA A 853 -25.64 2.69 5.86
CA ALA A 853 -26.96 2.09 5.66
C ALA A 853 -26.99 0.99 4.58
N GLN A 854 -26.20 1.14 3.51
CA GLN A 854 -26.07 0.16 2.42
C GLN A 854 -24.73 -0.61 2.44
N ALA A 855 -23.95 -0.51 3.51
CA ALA A 855 -22.60 -1.08 3.61
C ALA A 855 -22.51 -2.56 3.19
N THR A 856 -21.62 -2.88 2.26
CA THR A 856 -21.21 -4.24 1.91
C THR A 856 -19.81 -4.52 2.44
N ASP A 857 -18.78 -4.19 1.67
CA ASP A 857 -17.38 -4.58 1.90
C ASP A 857 -16.84 -3.93 3.18
N GLN A 858 -17.31 -2.70 3.46
CA GLN A 858 -17.11 -2.00 4.74
C GLN A 858 -17.44 -2.87 5.96
N MET A 859 -18.42 -3.78 5.88
CA MET A 859 -18.81 -4.66 7.00
C MET A 859 -17.71 -5.65 7.40
N GLN A 860 -16.75 -5.92 6.50
CA GLN A 860 -15.64 -6.86 6.72
C GLN A 860 -14.46 -6.21 7.44
N GLY A 861 -14.17 -4.92 7.22
CA GLY A 861 -12.99 -4.24 7.76
C GLY A 861 -11.77 -4.33 6.83
N ASN A 862 -10.60 -4.71 7.35
CA ASN A 862 -9.36 -5.02 6.62
C ASN A 862 -8.99 -6.51 6.74
N TYR A 863 -7.92 -6.99 6.09
CA TYR A 863 -7.48 -8.41 6.15
C TYR A 863 -8.57 -9.46 5.85
N TYR A 864 -9.49 -9.16 4.92
CA TYR A 864 -10.58 -10.03 4.51
C TYR A 864 -10.34 -10.69 3.14
N GLY A 865 -11.16 -11.69 2.79
CA GLY A 865 -11.22 -12.30 1.46
C GLY A 865 -12.66 -12.33 0.91
N THR A 866 -12.88 -12.99 -0.23
CA THR A 866 -14.22 -13.07 -0.83
C THR A 866 -15.20 -13.74 0.14
N PRO A 867 -16.28 -13.06 0.59
CA PRO A 867 -17.29 -13.66 1.45
C PRO A 867 -18.33 -14.45 0.62
N PRO A 868 -19.08 -15.40 1.22
CA PRO A 868 -20.19 -16.07 0.54
C PRO A 868 -21.34 -15.09 0.19
N TYR A 869 -21.51 -14.05 1.01
CA TYR A 869 -22.48 -12.96 0.85
C TYR A 869 -22.13 -11.81 1.80
N LEU A 870 -22.75 -10.64 1.61
CA LEU A 870 -22.69 -9.51 2.54
C LEU A 870 -24.10 -8.95 2.74
N ILE A 871 -24.58 -8.93 3.99
CA ILE A 871 -25.91 -8.41 4.34
C ILE A 871 -25.78 -7.02 4.94
N SER A 872 -26.08 -5.99 4.16
CA SER A 872 -26.12 -4.60 4.62
C SER A 872 -27.26 -4.33 5.62
N PRO A 873 -27.19 -3.27 6.45
CA PRO A 873 -28.27 -2.90 7.35
C PRO A 873 -29.62 -2.72 6.64
N GLN A 874 -29.65 -2.10 5.45
CA GLN A 874 -30.87 -2.00 4.65
C GLN A 874 -31.48 -3.37 4.34
N MET A 875 -30.67 -4.33 3.86
CA MET A 875 -31.17 -5.68 3.56
C MET A 875 -31.67 -6.40 4.82
N GLY A 876 -30.98 -6.23 5.95
CA GLY A 876 -31.44 -6.72 7.25
C GLY A 876 -32.83 -6.20 7.65
N PHE A 877 -33.03 -4.87 7.64
CA PHE A 877 -34.32 -4.27 8.01
C PHE A 877 -35.44 -4.57 6.99
N THR A 878 -35.12 -4.65 5.70
CA THR A 878 -36.08 -5.09 4.68
C THR A 878 -36.52 -6.55 4.92
N THR A 879 -35.58 -7.46 5.23
CA THR A 879 -35.90 -8.86 5.57
C THR A 879 -36.66 -8.98 6.90
N ALA A 880 -36.42 -8.10 7.88
CA ALA A 880 -37.23 -7.97 9.09
C ALA A 880 -38.65 -7.38 8.83
N GLY A 881 -38.95 -6.98 7.60
CA GLY A 881 -40.28 -6.57 7.16
C GLY A 881 -40.63 -5.11 7.47
N PHE A 882 -39.63 -4.22 7.48
CA PHE A 882 -39.84 -2.76 7.45
C PHE A 882 -40.00 -2.24 6.01
N ASP A 883 -40.77 -1.16 5.87
CA ASP A 883 -40.84 -0.29 4.69
C ASP A 883 -39.70 0.73 4.81
N VAL A 884 -38.55 0.42 4.19
CA VAL A 884 -37.28 1.14 4.40
C VAL A 884 -37.09 2.23 3.34
N ASN A 885 -37.31 3.48 3.74
CA ASN A 885 -36.90 4.66 2.97
C ASN A 885 -35.42 4.96 3.28
N PHE A 886 -34.53 4.48 2.41
CA PHE A 886 -33.09 4.76 2.50
C PHE A 886 -32.74 6.14 1.95
N GLN A 887 -31.89 6.90 2.66
CA GLN A 887 -31.26 8.13 2.17
C GLN A 887 -29.78 8.18 2.57
N GLN A 888 -28.86 8.42 1.64
CA GLN A 888 -27.43 8.54 1.92
C GLN A 888 -27.14 9.64 2.97
N GLY A 889 -27.70 10.83 2.77
CA GLY A 889 -27.52 11.99 3.65
C GLY A 889 -26.17 12.69 3.51
N THR A 890 -25.06 11.96 3.69
CA THR A 890 -23.66 12.43 3.69
C THR A 890 -22.72 11.27 3.33
N SER A 891 -21.46 11.53 2.97
CA SER A 891 -20.41 10.49 2.99
C SER A 891 -19.83 10.31 4.41
N ILE A 892 -18.82 9.44 4.56
CA ILE A 892 -18.09 9.24 5.82
C ILE A 892 -17.29 10.49 6.21
N GLN A 893 -16.57 11.10 5.27
CA GLN A 893 -15.48 12.04 5.58
C GLN A 893 -15.63 13.46 5.03
N ASP A 894 -16.36 13.67 3.93
CA ASP A 894 -16.49 15.00 3.36
C ASP A 894 -17.52 15.86 4.09
N GLY A 895 -17.50 17.15 3.77
CA GLY A 895 -18.45 18.14 4.28
C GLY A 895 -19.70 18.30 3.41
N ASP A 896 -20.09 17.29 2.60
CA ASP A 896 -21.28 17.41 1.76
C ASP A 896 -22.56 17.52 2.61
N THR A 897 -23.47 18.39 2.16
CA THR A 897 -24.77 18.60 2.79
C THR A 897 -25.95 18.53 1.82
N ASP A 898 -25.71 18.30 0.52
CA ASP A 898 -26.78 18.24 -0.49
C ASP A 898 -27.80 17.13 -0.19
N GLY A 899 -27.34 16.00 0.37
CA GLY A 899 -28.19 14.88 0.80
C GLY A 899 -29.06 15.15 2.04
N PHE A 900 -28.78 16.20 2.83
CA PHE A 900 -29.47 16.45 4.10
C PHE A 900 -30.97 16.71 3.90
N ALA A 901 -31.34 17.48 2.87
CA ALA A 901 -32.74 17.84 2.64
C ALA A 901 -33.63 16.61 2.37
N ALA A 902 -33.09 15.62 1.66
CA ALA A 902 -33.77 14.36 1.37
C ALA A 902 -33.84 13.45 2.61
N ALA A 903 -32.74 13.33 3.37
CA ALA A 903 -32.69 12.63 4.65
C ALA A 903 -33.73 13.16 5.65
N ILE A 904 -33.81 14.49 5.82
CA ILE A 904 -34.75 15.15 6.72
C ILE A 904 -36.21 15.06 6.20
N ALA A 905 -36.43 14.92 4.89
CA ALA A 905 -37.76 14.63 4.35
C ALA A 905 -38.20 13.20 4.68
N ALA A 906 -37.37 12.20 4.41
CA ALA A 906 -37.64 10.79 4.73
C ALA A 906 -37.92 10.58 6.24
N ALA A 907 -37.10 11.20 7.09
CA ALA A 907 -37.26 11.17 8.55
C ALA A 907 -38.63 11.68 9.04
N LYS A 908 -39.22 12.67 8.38
CA LYS A 908 -40.55 13.21 8.74
C LYS A 908 -41.69 12.23 8.41
N GLU A 909 -41.55 11.46 7.34
CA GLU A 909 -42.57 10.51 6.87
C GLU A 909 -42.51 9.13 7.55
N ALA A 910 -41.39 8.79 8.18
CA ALA A 910 -41.19 7.50 8.86
C ALA A 910 -41.83 7.39 10.25
N ASP A 911 -41.99 6.18 10.76
CA ASP A 911 -42.38 5.91 12.15
C ASP A 911 -41.16 5.95 13.09
N VAL A 912 -39.97 5.61 12.57
CA VAL A 912 -38.69 5.54 13.26
C VAL A 912 -37.55 6.00 12.34
N ILE A 913 -36.54 6.67 12.91
CA ILE A 913 -35.29 7.04 12.25
C ILE A 913 -34.18 6.12 12.77
N VAL A 914 -33.42 5.50 11.86
CA VAL A 914 -32.18 4.80 12.16
C VAL A 914 -31.06 5.47 11.35
N TYR A 915 -30.09 6.07 12.03
CA TYR A 915 -28.87 6.56 11.38
C TYR A 915 -27.77 5.50 11.50
N ALA A 916 -27.09 5.22 10.39
CA ALA A 916 -25.97 4.29 10.28
C ALA A 916 -24.74 5.06 9.78
N GLY A 917 -23.75 5.23 10.66
CA GLY A 917 -22.52 5.97 10.36
C GLY A 917 -21.40 5.63 11.33
N GLY A 918 -20.40 6.50 11.42
CA GLY A 918 -19.20 6.30 12.23
C GLY A 918 -17.96 6.40 11.34
N ILE A 919 -17.05 5.44 11.47
CA ILE A 919 -15.81 5.38 10.67
C ILE A 919 -15.75 4.08 9.87
N ASP A 920 -14.86 4.01 8.89
CA ASP A 920 -14.53 2.81 8.12
C ASP A 920 -13.04 2.83 7.72
N ASN A 921 -12.60 1.90 6.88
CA ASN A 921 -11.18 1.81 6.48
C ASN A 921 -10.70 2.89 5.50
N SER A 922 -11.54 3.87 5.16
CA SER A 922 -11.05 5.15 4.61
C SER A 922 -10.53 6.10 5.70
N VAL A 923 -10.84 5.81 6.98
CA VAL A 923 -10.51 6.61 8.17
C VAL A 923 -9.49 5.89 9.08
N GLU A 924 -9.58 4.57 9.22
CA GLU A 924 -8.64 3.76 10.03
C GLU A 924 -8.17 2.50 9.27
N ALA A 925 -6.87 2.40 8.98
CA ALA A 925 -6.29 1.25 8.28
C ALA A 925 -4.79 1.09 8.56
N GLU A 926 -4.22 -0.03 8.11
CA GLU A 926 -2.76 -0.18 7.98
C GLU A 926 -2.21 0.93 7.09
N GLY A 927 -1.16 1.62 7.55
CA GLY A 927 -0.64 2.83 6.93
C GLY A 927 -1.60 4.02 6.97
N LEU A 928 -2.57 4.07 7.89
CA LEU A 928 -3.49 5.20 8.07
C LEU A 928 -4.01 5.31 9.51
N ASP A 929 -3.26 6.04 10.34
CA ASP A 929 -3.71 6.47 11.66
C ASP A 929 -4.77 7.58 11.61
N ARG A 930 -5.65 7.58 12.61
CA ARG A 930 -6.63 8.65 12.81
C ARG A 930 -5.97 9.88 13.46
N VAL A 931 -5.96 11.00 12.74
CA VAL A 931 -5.44 12.28 13.26
C VAL A 931 -6.32 12.92 14.35
N ASN A 932 -7.55 12.43 14.55
CA ASN A 932 -8.44 12.79 15.67
C ASN A 932 -9.48 11.67 15.90
N ILE A 933 -10.20 11.73 17.03
CA ILE A 933 -11.22 10.74 17.41
C ILE A 933 -12.65 11.31 17.44
N THR A 934 -12.98 12.23 16.52
CA THR A 934 -14.36 12.75 16.35
C THR A 934 -15.14 11.97 15.29
N TRP A 935 -16.47 12.13 15.27
CA TRP A 935 -17.31 11.72 14.15
C TRP A 935 -16.91 12.50 12.88
N PRO A 936 -16.45 11.85 11.79
CA PRO A 936 -15.90 12.55 10.65
C PRO A 936 -16.96 13.17 9.72
N GLY A 937 -16.51 14.09 8.86
CA GLY A 937 -17.33 14.73 7.83
C GLY A 937 -18.54 15.49 8.36
N ALA A 938 -19.60 15.56 7.55
CA ALA A 938 -20.86 16.19 7.90
C ALA A 938 -21.81 15.28 8.73
N GLN A 939 -21.34 14.13 9.22
CA GLN A 939 -22.18 13.13 9.92
C GLN A 939 -22.85 13.68 11.19
N LEU A 940 -22.08 14.26 12.11
CA LEU A 940 -22.65 14.81 13.35
C LEU A 940 -23.64 15.97 13.08
N PRO A 941 -23.34 16.95 12.19
CA PRO A 941 -24.34 17.94 11.73
C PRO A 941 -25.64 17.35 11.15
N LEU A 942 -25.60 16.21 10.46
CA LEU A 942 -26.81 15.53 9.98
C LEU A 942 -27.59 14.88 11.13
N ILE A 943 -26.89 14.18 12.02
CA ILE A 943 -27.48 13.57 13.23
C ILE A 943 -28.18 14.65 14.09
N GLN A 944 -27.56 15.83 14.23
CA GLN A 944 -28.13 16.99 14.92
C GLN A 944 -29.47 17.46 14.31
N GLN A 945 -29.58 17.48 12.98
CA GLN A 945 -30.83 17.84 12.30
C GLN A 945 -31.88 16.73 12.37
N LEU A 946 -31.47 15.45 12.36
CA LEU A 946 -32.37 14.30 12.51
C LEU A 946 -33.00 14.23 13.90
N ALA A 947 -32.24 14.49 14.96
CA ALA A 947 -32.74 14.59 16.33
C ALA A 947 -33.86 15.64 16.46
N ALA A 948 -33.77 16.75 15.72
CA ALA A 948 -34.78 17.81 15.70
C ALA A 948 -36.10 17.44 14.99
N VAL A 949 -36.21 16.26 14.37
CA VAL A 949 -37.44 15.81 13.67
C VAL A 949 -38.53 15.30 14.64
N GLY A 950 -38.18 14.93 15.87
CA GLY A 950 -39.15 14.53 16.90
C GLY A 950 -39.79 13.16 16.66
N LYS A 951 -39.00 12.19 16.18
CA LYS A 951 -39.35 10.78 16.01
C LYS A 951 -38.47 9.92 16.92
N PRO A 952 -38.84 8.66 17.22
CA PRO A 952 -37.91 7.70 17.79
C PRO A 952 -36.65 7.61 16.90
N PHE A 953 -35.49 7.91 17.48
CA PHE A 953 -34.23 8.07 16.76
C PHE A 953 -33.13 7.21 17.37
N ILE A 954 -32.53 6.36 16.54
CA ILE A 954 -31.48 5.41 16.92
C ILE A 954 -30.24 5.70 16.08
N VAL A 955 -29.07 5.71 16.70
CA VAL A 955 -27.77 5.79 16.04
C VAL A 955 -27.06 4.44 16.11
N LEU A 956 -26.55 3.99 14.97
CA LEU A 956 -25.63 2.86 14.84
C LEU A 956 -24.24 3.42 14.53
N GLN A 957 -23.29 3.22 15.44
CA GLN A 957 -21.87 3.56 15.26
C GLN A 957 -21.12 2.33 14.76
N PHE A 958 -20.50 2.45 13.59
CA PHE A 958 -19.63 1.44 12.98
C PHE A 958 -18.16 1.86 13.02
N GLY A 959 -17.27 0.91 12.76
CA GLY A 959 -15.82 1.04 12.90
C GLY A 959 -15.29 0.50 14.23
N ALA A 960 -14.01 0.12 14.27
CA ALA A 960 -13.37 -0.45 15.45
C ALA A 960 -13.00 0.65 16.45
N GLY A 961 -12.31 1.68 15.96
CA GLY A 961 -11.91 2.84 16.72
C GLY A 961 -13.13 3.62 17.24
N GLN A 962 -13.09 3.97 18.52
CA GLN A 962 -14.15 4.77 19.11
C GLN A 962 -14.06 6.23 18.64
N VAL A 963 -15.22 6.88 18.50
CA VAL A 963 -15.39 8.32 18.22
C VAL A 963 -16.15 8.99 19.38
N ASP A 964 -16.00 10.31 19.55
CA ASP A 964 -16.61 11.02 20.69
C ASP A 964 -18.14 11.17 20.57
N ASP A 965 -18.86 10.38 21.37
CA ASP A 965 -20.34 10.39 21.47
C ASP A 965 -20.92 11.38 22.48
N THR A 966 -20.13 12.26 23.11
CA THR A 966 -20.59 13.14 24.22
C THR A 966 -21.92 13.82 23.89
N TRP A 967 -22.04 14.42 22.69
CA TRP A 967 -23.28 15.07 22.26
C TRP A 967 -24.46 14.10 22.05
N LEU A 968 -24.22 12.87 21.58
CA LEU A 968 -25.27 11.85 21.41
C LEU A 968 -25.76 11.31 22.76
N LEU A 969 -24.84 11.16 23.72
CA LEU A 969 -25.14 10.68 25.06
C LEU A 969 -25.91 11.72 25.87
N GLU A 970 -25.52 13.00 25.79
CA GLU A 970 -26.19 14.11 26.49
C GLU A 970 -27.57 14.48 25.90
N ASN A 971 -27.85 14.17 24.62
CA ASN A 971 -29.11 14.59 23.99
C ASN A 971 -30.26 13.59 24.13
N ASP A 972 -31.30 13.94 24.88
CA ASP A 972 -32.53 13.15 25.07
C ASP A 972 -33.27 12.78 23.77
N ALA A 973 -33.06 13.52 22.67
CA ALA A 973 -33.66 13.23 21.37
C ALA A 973 -32.93 12.12 20.57
N VAL A 974 -31.78 11.63 21.06
CA VAL A 974 -31.13 10.40 20.58
C VAL A 974 -31.53 9.28 21.54
N ASN A 975 -32.58 8.51 21.19
CA ASN A 975 -33.22 7.57 22.11
C ASN A 975 -32.37 6.32 22.39
N ALA A 976 -31.59 5.88 21.41
CA ALA A 976 -30.64 4.78 21.59
C ALA A 976 -29.39 4.93 20.71
N ILE A 977 -28.28 4.35 21.18
CA ILE A 977 -26.99 4.27 20.48
C ILE A 977 -26.51 2.82 20.58
N VAL A 978 -26.12 2.23 19.46
CA VAL A 978 -25.54 0.88 19.38
C VAL A 978 -24.20 0.96 18.64
N TRP A 979 -23.14 0.44 19.24
CA TRP A 979 -21.89 0.21 18.53
C TRP A 979 -21.87 -1.19 17.91
N GLY A 980 -21.67 -1.23 16.59
CA GLY A 980 -21.69 -2.46 15.78
C GLY A 980 -20.31 -2.93 15.32
N GLY A 981 -19.25 -2.15 15.51
CA GLY A 981 -17.90 -2.49 15.05
C GLY A 981 -17.83 -2.71 13.54
N TYR A 982 -17.25 -3.84 13.15
CA TYR A 982 -17.20 -4.39 11.79
C TYR A 982 -17.88 -5.78 11.79
N PRO A 983 -19.21 -5.85 11.57
CA PRO A 983 -20.03 -7.01 11.95
C PRO A 983 -20.09 -8.16 10.92
N GLY A 984 -19.17 -8.22 9.95
CA GLY A 984 -18.97 -9.36 9.04
C GLY A 984 -20.15 -9.68 8.11
N GLN A 985 -20.12 -10.87 7.49
CA GLN A 985 -21.04 -11.25 6.41
C GLN A 985 -22.54 -11.15 6.76
N SER A 986 -22.88 -11.41 8.02
CA SER A 986 -24.26 -11.47 8.52
C SER A 986 -24.67 -10.21 9.29
N GLY A 987 -23.84 -9.17 9.31
CA GLY A 987 -23.97 -8.04 10.23
C GLY A 987 -25.29 -7.27 10.14
N GLY A 988 -25.83 -7.04 8.94
CA GLY A 988 -27.13 -6.39 8.77
C GLY A 988 -28.30 -7.18 9.38
N THR A 989 -28.24 -8.52 9.30
CA THR A 989 -29.21 -9.40 9.98
C THR A 989 -29.05 -9.34 11.49
N ALA A 990 -27.81 -9.39 12.01
CA ALA A 990 -27.53 -9.27 13.44
C ALA A 990 -28.03 -7.93 14.02
N ILE A 991 -27.84 -6.84 13.29
CA ILE A 991 -28.34 -5.50 13.64
C ILE A 991 -29.87 -5.47 13.64
N ALA A 992 -30.52 -5.96 12.59
CA ALA A 992 -31.98 -5.96 12.49
C ALA A 992 -32.64 -6.85 13.56
N ASP A 993 -32.07 -8.03 13.84
CA ASP A 993 -32.54 -8.94 14.89
C ASP A 993 -32.32 -8.37 16.29
N THR A 994 -31.22 -7.64 16.50
CA THR A 994 -30.95 -6.93 17.77
C THR A 994 -31.93 -5.78 17.97
N LEU A 995 -32.09 -4.88 16.99
CA LEU A 995 -32.99 -3.72 17.14
C LEU A 995 -34.47 -4.14 17.24
N THR A 996 -34.88 -5.24 16.62
CA THR A 996 -36.25 -5.79 16.77
C THR A 996 -36.46 -6.61 18.04
N GLY A 997 -35.41 -6.93 18.80
CA GLY A 997 -35.51 -7.74 20.02
C GLY A 997 -35.73 -9.23 19.77
N LYS A 998 -35.43 -9.73 18.56
CA LYS A 998 -35.33 -11.17 18.27
C LYS A 998 -34.11 -11.79 18.96
N VAL A 999 -33.04 -10.99 19.13
CA VAL A 999 -31.94 -11.22 20.08
C VAL A 999 -31.79 -10.01 21.01
N ALA A 1000 -31.08 -10.18 22.13
CA ALA A 1000 -30.81 -9.11 23.10
C ALA A 1000 -29.31 -8.83 23.17
N PRO A 1001 -28.86 -7.55 23.15
CA PRO A 1001 -27.45 -7.21 23.24
C PRO A 1001 -26.92 -7.47 24.66
N ALA A 1002 -25.67 -7.90 24.72
CA ALA A 1002 -24.94 -8.17 25.96
C ALA A 1002 -23.42 -8.02 25.83
N GLY A 1003 -22.91 -7.65 24.65
CA GLY A 1003 -21.51 -7.31 24.45
C GLY A 1003 -21.11 -6.10 25.28
N ARG A 1004 -19.82 -5.98 25.57
CA ARG A 1004 -19.22 -4.88 26.34
C ARG A 1004 -18.16 -4.19 25.49
N LEU A 1005 -17.99 -2.87 25.61
CA LEU A 1005 -16.92 -2.18 24.89
C LEU A 1005 -15.55 -2.74 25.33
N PRO A 1006 -14.73 -3.29 24.40
CA PRO A 1006 -13.38 -3.75 24.70
C PRO A 1006 -12.36 -2.60 24.63
N LEU A 1007 -12.79 -1.42 24.17
CA LEU A 1007 -12.04 -0.15 24.19
C LEU A 1007 -12.69 0.83 25.18
N MET A 1008 -11.97 1.90 25.51
CA MET A 1008 -12.55 3.08 26.17
C MET A 1008 -12.82 4.15 25.12
N GLN A 1009 -13.97 4.82 25.20
CA GLN A 1009 -14.29 5.98 24.36
C GLN A 1009 -13.79 7.24 25.08
N TYR A 1010 -12.74 7.86 24.56
CA TYR A 1010 -12.16 9.10 25.08
C TYR A 1010 -12.88 10.33 24.50
N PRO A 1011 -12.87 11.47 25.22
CA PRO A 1011 -13.32 12.74 24.65
C PRO A 1011 -12.37 13.20 23.54
N ALA A 1012 -12.88 13.94 22.56
CA ALA A 1012 -12.16 14.36 21.36
C ALA A 1012 -10.82 15.06 21.64
N ASN A 1013 -10.76 15.86 22.70
CA ASN A 1013 -9.55 16.60 23.09
C ASN A 1013 -8.48 15.73 23.78
N TYR A 1014 -8.66 14.41 23.91
CA TYR A 1014 -7.62 13.50 24.40
C TYR A 1014 -6.40 13.51 23.47
N THR A 1015 -6.61 13.51 22.15
CA THR A 1015 -5.51 13.61 21.15
C THR A 1015 -4.82 14.98 21.12
N GLU A 1016 -5.32 15.96 21.87
CA GLU A 1016 -4.69 17.27 22.09
C GLU A 1016 -3.91 17.35 23.42
N GLN A 1017 -4.15 16.40 24.35
CA GLN A 1017 -3.53 16.38 25.69
C GLN A 1017 -2.22 15.56 25.73
N ILE A 1018 -2.06 14.63 24.81
CA ILE A 1018 -0.94 13.69 24.74
C ILE A 1018 -0.53 13.51 23.28
N GLY A 1019 0.77 13.62 22.97
CA GLY A 1019 1.29 13.23 21.67
C GLY A 1019 1.23 11.70 21.54
N MET A 1020 0.65 11.18 20.47
CA MET A 1020 0.40 9.72 20.37
C MET A 1020 1.67 8.88 20.39
N LEU A 1021 2.83 9.45 20.03
CA LEU A 1021 4.15 8.82 20.14
C LEU A 1021 4.63 8.57 21.60
N ASP A 1022 4.02 9.19 22.61
CA ASP A 1022 4.39 8.98 24.03
C ASP A 1022 3.80 7.65 24.55
N MET A 1023 4.56 6.56 24.41
CA MET A 1023 4.16 5.20 24.79
C MET A 1023 3.88 5.01 26.29
N ASN A 1024 4.24 5.98 27.15
CA ASN A 1024 4.08 5.83 28.60
C ASN A 1024 2.60 5.72 28.98
N LEU A 1025 2.24 4.66 29.72
CA LEU A 1025 0.86 4.41 30.13
C LEU A 1025 0.49 5.26 31.35
N ARG A 1026 1.43 5.43 32.28
CA ARG A 1026 1.26 6.21 33.52
C ARG A 1026 1.11 7.72 33.25
N PRO A 1027 0.22 8.43 33.95
CA PRO A 1027 0.03 9.88 33.76
C PRO A 1027 1.27 10.67 34.18
N ASN A 1028 1.75 11.54 33.28
CA ASN A 1028 2.96 12.34 33.48
C ASN A 1028 2.69 13.84 33.24
N LYS A 1029 2.61 14.60 34.34
CA LYS A 1029 2.37 16.06 34.33
C LYS A 1029 3.49 16.88 33.69
N ALA A 1030 4.66 16.29 33.42
CA ALA A 1030 5.76 16.98 32.74
C ALA A 1030 5.66 16.89 31.21
N THR A 1031 5.10 15.80 30.66
CA THR A 1031 4.85 15.66 29.21
C THR A 1031 3.44 16.11 28.80
N GLY A 1032 2.51 16.23 29.76
CA GLY A 1032 1.08 16.51 29.53
C GLY A 1032 0.21 15.26 29.55
N ASN A 1033 0.83 14.08 29.37
CA ASN A 1033 0.20 12.77 29.34
C ASN A 1033 -0.80 12.57 30.51
N PRO A 1034 -2.12 12.47 30.22
CA PRO A 1034 -3.15 12.31 31.24
C PRO A 1034 -3.32 10.86 31.71
N GLY A 1035 -2.48 9.94 31.21
CA GLY A 1035 -2.54 8.49 31.40
C GLY A 1035 -3.28 7.80 30.24
N ARG A 1036 -2.82 6.61 29.83
CA ARG A 1036 -3.42 5.79 28.76
C ARG A 1036 -4.27 4.66 29.33
N THR A 1037 -5.29 4.26 28.57
CA THR A 1037 -6.26 3.20 28.91
C THR A 1037 -7.12 3.51 30.15
N TYR A 1038 -8.15 2.70 30.38
CA TYR A 1038 -8.96 2.75 31.60
C TYR A 1038 -8.13 2.57 32.89
N GLN A 1039 -6.95 1.95 32.80
CA GLN A 1039 -6.09 1.68 33.96
C GLN A 1039 -5.44 2.95 34.50
N TRP A 1040 -5.09 3.92 33.65
CA TRP A 1040 -4.24 5.06 34.04
C TRP A 1040 -4.78 6.44 33.65
N TYR A 1041 -5.74 6.53 32.72
CA TYR A 1041 -6.33 7.83 32.32
C TYR A 1041 -6.99 8.54 33.51
N THR A 1042 -6.62 9.81 33.71
CA THR A 1042 -7.04 10.63 34.86
C THR A 1042 -8.16 11.63 34.54
N GLY A 1043 -8.57 11.72 33.27
CA GLY A 1043 -9.76 12.47 32.86
C GLY A 1043 -11.05 11.65 33.01
N THR A 1044 -12.10 12.06 32.31
CA THR A 1044 -13.41 11.36 32.33
C THR A 1044 -13.63 10.66 30.99
N PRO A 1045 -13.91 9.34 30.96
CA PRO A 1045 -14.34 8.67 29.73
C PRO A 1045 -15.69 9.20 29.25
N VAL A 1046 -15.91 9.17 27.94
CA VAL A 1046 -17.25 9.35 27.35
C VAL A 1046 -18.06 8.07 27.59
N VAL A 1047 -17.45 6.91 27.31
CA VAL A 1047 -17.89 5.59 27.79
C VAL A 1047 -16.67 4.78 28.26
N ASP A 1048 -16.81 4.17 29.44
CA ASP A 1048 -15.77 3.39 30.13
C ASP A 1048 -15.58 1.98 29.52
N TYR A 1049 -14.36 1.45 29.59
CA TYR A 1049 -14.04 0.08 29.20
C TYR A 1049 -14.90 -0.93 29.99
N GLY A 1050 -15.48 -1.90 29.29
CA GLY A 1050 -16.38 -2.91 29.85
C GLY A 1050 -17.85 -2.49 29.97
N PHE A 1051 -18.20 -1.26 29.60
CA PHE A 1051 -19.59 -0.80 29.60
C PHE A 1051 -20.41 -1.50 28.50
N GLY A 1052 -21.68 -1.77 28.80
CA GLY A 1052 -22.67 -2.27 27.83
C GLY A 1052 -24.04 -2.44 28.48
N LEU A 1053 -25.09 -1.96 27.83
CA LEU A 1053 -26.47 -2.05 28.31
C LEU A 1053 -27.20 -3.31 27.79
N HIS A 1054 -28.31 -3.65 28.44
CA HIS A 1054 -29.12 -4.82 28.14
C HIS A 1054 -30.60 -4.44 27.94
N TYR A 1055 -31.37 -5.31 27.27
CA TYR A 1055 -32.84 -5.22 27.22
C TYR A 1055 -33.56 -5.74 28.48
N THR A 1056 -32.82 -6.05 29.54
CA THR A 1056 -33.36 -6.54 30.81
C THR A 1056 -32.56 -5.99 31.99
N THR A 1057 -33.11 -6.08 33.21
CA THR A 1057 -32.44 -5.64 34.44
C THR A 1057 -31.84 -6.82 35.19
N TRP A 1058 -30.70 -6.60 35.84
CA TRP A 1058 -29.94 -7.63 36.55
C TRP A 1058 -29.91 -7.39 38.07
N SER A 1059 -29.89 -8.47 38.84
CA SER A 1059 -29.54 -8.48 40.25
C SER A 1059 -28.38 -9.43 40.45
N LEU A 1060 -27.24 -8.89 40.88
CA LEU A 1060 -26.00 -9.63 41.09
C LEU A 1060 -25.81 -9.87 42.59
N SER A 1061 -25.25 -11.03 42.95
CA SER A 1061 -24.77 -11.29 44.31
C SER A 1061 -23.64 -12.32 44.31
N TRP A 1062 -22.63 -12.15 45.15
CA TRP A 1062 -21.62 -13.18 45.40
C TRP A 1062 -22.28 -14.52 45.76
N GLN A 1063 -21.91 -15.61 45.09
CA GLN A 1063 -22.39 -16.96 45.41
C GLN A 1063 -21.91 -17.38 46.81
N THR A 1064 -20.67 -17.03 47.13
CA THR A 1064 -20.04 -17.08 48.45
C THR A 1064 -19.30 -15.76 48.61
N THR A 1065 -19.45 -15.06 49.74
CA THR A 1065 -18.69 -13.84 50.02
C THR A 1065 -17.19 -14.13 49.94
N PRO A 1066 -16.39 -13.37 49.15
CA PRO A 1066 -14.96 -13.64 49.04
C PRO A 1066 -14.23 -13.41 50.37
N ALA A 1067 -13.01 -13.94 50.51
CA ALA A 1067 -12.27 -13.81 51.76
C ALA A 1067 -11.87 -12.34 52.02
N SER A 1068 -11.86 -11.92 53.29
CA SER A 1068 -11.43 -10.57 53.69
C SER A 1068 -9.91 -10.42 53.82
N ALA A 1069 -9.16 -11.53 53.81
CA ALA A 1069 -7.70 -11.52 53.78
C ALA A 1069 -7.12 -12.79 53.15
N TYR A 1070 -6.00 -12.65 52.46
CA TYR A 1070 -5.24 -13.77 51.87
C TYR A 1070 -3.76 -13.67 52.28
N SER A 1071 -3.16 -14.79 52.68
CA SER A 1071 -1.75 -14.88 53.06
C SER A 1071 -0.88 -15.07 51.81
N ILE A 1072 0.00 -14.11 51.51
CA ILE A 1072 0.90 -14.15 50.33
C ILE A 1072 1.77 -15.42 50.36
N GLN A 1073 2.37 -15.74 51.51
CA GLN A 1073 3.19 -16.95 51.64
C GLN A 1073 2.36 -18.23 51.47
N THR A 1074 1.09 -18.23 51.85
CA THR A 1074 0.19 -19.38 51.64
C THR A 1074 -0.18 -19.52 50.17
N LEU A 1075 -0.52 -18.43 49.48
CA LEU A 1075 -0.79 -18.40 48.04
C LEU A 1075 0.40 -18.93 47.25
N VAL A 1076 1.59 -18.34 47.45
CA VAL A 1076 2.83 -18.77 46.77
C VAL A 1076 3.19 -20.22 47.12
N SER A 1077 2.92 -20.70 48.34
CA SER A 1077 3.16 -22.11 48.69
C SER A 1077 2.26 -23.10 47.93
N ARG A 1078 1.05 -22.69 47.52
CA ARG A 1078 0.14 -23.48 46.67
C ARG A 1078 0.52 -23.37 45.19
N ALA A 1079 0.88 -22.18 44.73
CA ALA A 1079 1.27 -21.91 43.35
C ALA A 1079 2.49 -22.73 42.87
N ARG A 1080 3.32 -23.24 43.78
CA ARG A 1080 4.47 -24.11 43.48
C ARG A 1080 4.15 -25.44 42.78
N SER A 1081 2.87 -25.81 42.61
CA SER A 1081 2.48 -26.95 41.77
C SER A 1081 2.07 -26.56 40.34
N ALA A 1082 2.00 -25.27 40.01
CA ALA A 1082 1.85 -24.79 38.63
C ALA A 1082 3.24 -24.72 37.96
N ALA A 1083 3.27 -24.72 36.62
CA ALA A 1083 4.52 -24.61 35.85
C ALA A 1083 5.25 -23.26 36.10
N TYR A 1084 4.47 -22.19 36.30
CA TYR A 1084 4.96 -20.85 36.66
C TYR A 1084 4.13 -20.29 37.81
N LEU A 1085 4.75 -19.50 38.70
CA LEU A 1085 4.08 -19.02 39.93
C LEU A 1085 2.94 -18.04 39.67
N ASP A 1086 2.97 -17.29 38.55
CA ASP A 1086 1.90 -16.39 38.13
C ASP A 1086 0.65 -17.15 37.66
N LEU A 1087 0.80 -18.38 37.12
CA LEU A 1087 -0.31 -19.29 36.79
C LEU A 1087 -0.87 -20.05 38.00
N GLY A 1088 -0.37 -19.82 39.21
CA GLY A 1088 -0.94 -20.41 40.42
C GLY A 1088 -2.30 -19.78 40.74
N ALA A 1089 -3.32 -20.57 41.04
CA ALA A 1089 -4.64 -20.04 41.37
C ALA A 1089 -4.63 -19.12 42.61
N PHE A 1090 -5.26 -17.95 42.50
CA PHE A 1090 -5.54 -17.03 43.60
C PHE A 1090 -6.85 -17.41 44.29
N ASP A 1091 -7.97 -17.31 43.56
CA ASP A 1091 -9.31 -17.68 44.01
C ASP A 1091 -10.26 -17.85 42.79
N THR A 1092 -11.48 -18.34 43.02
CA THR A 1092 -12.55 -18.41 41.99
C THR A 1092 -13.80 -17.69 42.47
N PHE A 1093 -14.09 -16.55 41.85
CA PHE A 1093 -15.21 -15.68 42.21
C PHE A 1093 -16.51 -16.15 41.54
N GLY A 1094 -17.34 -16.85 42.31
CA GLY A 1094 -18.70 -17.21 41.89
C GLY A 1094 -19.67 -16.04 42.05
N VAL A 1095 -20.33 -15.64 40.96
CA VAL A 1095 -21.35 -14.58 40.95
C VAL A 1095 -22.69 -15.19 40.52
N THR A 1096 -23.70 -15.06 41.37
CA THR A 1096 -25.09 -15.34 41.00
C THR A 1096 -25.62 -14.16 40.19
N VAL A 1097 -25.96 -14.41 38.93
CA VAL A 1097 -26.49 -13.43 37.97
C VAL A 1097 -27.98 -13.70 37.79
N LYS A 1098 -28.85 -12.88 38.38
CA LYS A 1098 -30.31 -13.05 38.27
C LYS A 1098 -30.92 -12.06 37.29
N ASN A 1099 -31.62 -12.56 36.28
CA ASN A 1099 -32.46 -11.74 35.42
C ASN A 1099 -33.73 -11.31 36.19
N THR A 1100 -33.92 -10.01 36.36
CA THR A 1100 -35.05 -9.42 37.11
C THR A 1100 -36.07 -8.71 36.22
N GLY A 1101 -35.73 -8.47 34.94
CA GLY A 1101 -36.64 -7.91 33.96
C GLY A 1101 -37.47 -8.98 33.24
N HIS A 1102 -37.73 -8.75 31.96
CA HIS A 1102 -38.72 -9.53 31.18
C HIS A 1102 -38.19 -10.11 29.87
N VAL A 1103 -36.97 -9.74 29.45
CA VAL A 1103 -36.32 -10.24 28.23
C VAL A 1103 -35.26 -11.27 28.61
N THR A 1104 -35.23 -12.42 27.92
CA THR A 1104 -34.13 -13.37 28.02
C THR A 1104 -32.88 -12.77 27.38
N SER A 1105 -31.76 -12.78 28.09
CA SER A 1105 -30.52 -12.13 27.65
C SER A 1105 -29.32 -12.91 28.16
N ASP A 1106 -28.20 -12.77 27.48
CA ASP A 1106 -26.90 -13.11 28.03
C ASP A 1106 -26.45 -12.03 29.02
N PHE A 1107 -25.44 -12.33 29.83
CA PHE A 1107 -24.76 -11.35 30.68
C PHE A 1107 -23.26 -11.67 30.77
N VAL A 1108 -22.42 -10.68 30.51
CA VAL A 1108 -20.98 -10.75 30.80
C VAL A 1108 -20.73 -10.20 32.21
N ALA A 1109 -20.19 -11.04 33.10
CA ALA A 1109 -19.69 -10.62 34.40
C ALA A 1109 -18.19 -10.29 34.29
N MET A 1110 -17.80 -9.03 34.54
CA MET A 1110 -16.39 -8.59 34.52
C MET A 1110 -15.93 -8.24 35.93
N LEU A 1111 -14.80 -8.78 36.38
CA LEU A 1111 -14.23 -8.52 37.71
C LEU A 1111 -12.98 -7.67 37.61
N PHE A 1112 -13.01 -6.48 38.19
CA PHE A 1112 -11.86 -5.58 38.28
C PHE A 1112 -11.31 -5.50 39.71
N VAL A 1113 -10.07 -5.06 39.86
CA VAL A 1113 -9.44 -4.73 41.15
C VAL A 1113 -8.81 -3.34 41.14
N LYS A 1114 -8.85 -2.65 42.28
CA LYS A 1114 -8.12 -1.41 42.57
C LYS A 1114 -7.35 -1.56 43.88
N THR A 1115 -6.13 -1.03 43.96
CA THR A 1115 -5.24 -1.21 45.13
C THR A 1115 -4.28 -0.04 45.32
N ASN A 1116 -3.84 0.18 46.57
CA ASN A 1116 -2.72 1.05 46.92
C ASN A 1116 -1.48 0.25 47.41
N ALA A 1117 -1.44 -1.05 47.16
CA ALA A 1117 -0.29 -1.90 47.47
C ALA A 1117 0.82 -1.74 46.41
N GLY A 1118 2.08 -1.87 46.83
CA GLY A 1118 3.24 -1.68 45.96
C GLY A 1118 3.62 -0.22 45.70
N PRO A 1119 4.51 0.05 44.74
CA PRO A 1119 4.98 1.41 44.43
C PRO A 1119 3.89 2.27 43.78
N PRO A 1120 3.85 3.59 44.04
CA PRO A 1120 3.06 4.52 43.23
C PRO A 1120 3.71 4.73 41.84
N PRO A 1121 2.96 5.18 40.81
CA PRO A 1121 1.53 5.45 40.82
C PRO A 1121 0.68 4.17 40.93
N TYR A 1122 -0.62 4.33 41.15
CA TYR A 1122 -1.58 3.24 41.31
C TYR A 1122 -2.61 3.27 40.16
N PRO A 1123 -2.98 2.12 39.57
CA PRO A 1123 -3.98 2.08 38.52
C PRO A 1123 -5.40 2.32 39.09
N ASN A 1124 -6.25 2.95 38.29
CA ASN A 1124 -7.67 3.22 38.58
C ASN A 1124 -8.44 1.92 38.91
N LYS A 1125 -8.31 0.94 38.00
CA LYS A 1125 -8.83 -0.42 38.07
C LYS A 1125 -8.04 -1.29 37.07
N VAL A 1126 -7.92 -2.59 37.31
CA VAL A 1126 -7.35 -3.59 36.38
C VAL A 1126 -8.32 -4.76 36.26
N LEU A 1127 -8.58 -5.27 35.05
CA LEU A 1127 -9.42 -6.44 34.84
C LEU A 1127 -8.70 -7.72 35.32
N LEU A 1128 -9.31 -8.46 36.23
CA LEU A 1128 -8.82 -9.75 36.73
C LEU A 1128 -9.32 -10.95 35.92
N GLY A 1129 -10.39 -10.77 35.13
CA GLY A 1129 -11.05 -11.81 34.36
C GLY A 1129 -12.54 -11.56 34.20
N TYR A 1130 -13.18 -12.39 33.40
CA TYR A 1130 -14.60 -12.28 33.06
C TYR A 1130 -15.24 -13.67 32.89
N SER A 1131 -16.57 -13.70 32.80
CA SER A 1131 -17.35 -14.90 32.51
C SER A 1131 -18.70 -14.50 31.93
N ARG A 1132 -19.00 -14.91 30.70
CA ARG A 1132 -20.33 -14.78 30.09
C ARG A 1132 -21.24 -15.91 30.57
N VAL A 1133 -22.53 -15.60 30.75
CA VAL A 1133 -23.60 -16.57 31.02
C VAL A 1133 -24.75 -16.34 30.06
N SER A 1134 -24.99 -17.30 29.18
CA SER A 1134 -25.90 -17.16 28.04
C SER A 1134 -27.36 -17.48 28.39
N SER A 1135 -28.30 -16.84 27.69
CA SER A 1135 -29.75 -17.14 27.70
C SER A 1135 -30.40 -17.20 29.09
N VAL A 1136 -30.02 -16.31 30.00
CA VAL A 1136 -30.62 -16.24 31.35
C VAL A 1136 -32.05 -15.70 31.22
N ARG A 1137 -33.03 -16.58 31.40
CA ARG A 1137 -34.47 -16.27 31.23
C ARG A 1137 -34.99 -15.38 32.36
N ALA A 1138 -35.97 -14.54 32.06
CA ALA A 1138 -36.65 -13.67 33.01
C ALA A 1138 -37.02 -14.38 34.33
N GLY A 1139 -36.66 -13.78 35.47
CA GLY A 1139 -36.88 -14.32 36.82
C GLY A 1139 -35.92 -15.42 37.27
N THR A 1140 -35.16 -16.03 36.36
CA THR A 1140 -34.17 -17.09 36.65
C THR A 1140 -32.78 -16.52 36.96
N ALA A 1141 -31.87 -17.37 37.43
CA ALA A 1141 -30.48 -16.98 37.70
C ALA A 1141 -29.49 -18.03 37.16
N ALA A 1142 -28.34 -17.54 36.69
CA ALA A 1142 -27.16 -18.31 36.34
C ALA A 1142 -26.03 -18.05 37.35
N ILE A 1143 -24.93 -18.79 37.23
CA ILE A 1143 -23.73 -18.59 38.06
C ILE A 1143 -22.53 -18.40 37.13
N ALA A 1144 -22.08 -17.15 36.99
CA ALA A 1144 -20.81 -16.83 36.37
C ALA A 1144 -19.67 -17.24 37.33
N ARG A 1145 -18.54 -17.68 36.80
CA ARG A 1145 -17.36 -18.06 37.60
C ARG A 1145 -16.11 -17.47 36.98
N ILE A 1146 -15.48 -16.57 37.72
CA ILE A 1146 -14.28 -15.87 37.29
C ILE A 1146 -13.11 -16.45 38.09
N SER A 1147 -12.30 -17.29 37.44
CA SER A 1147 -11.04 -17.78 38.00
C SER A 1147 -9.97 -16.72 37.86
N VAL A 1148 -9.15 -16.54 38.89
CA VAL A 1148 -8.05 -15.56 38.92
C VAL A 1148 -6.80 -16.27 39.45
N ASN A 1149 -5.64 -15.97 38.89
CA ASN A 1149 -4.34 -16.52 39.28
C ASN A 1149 -3.54 -15.48 40.09
N LEU A 1150 -2.31 -15.79 40.46
CA LEU A 1150 -1.44 -14.84 41.15
C LEU A 1150 -0.95 -13.73 40.21
N GLY A 1151 -0.89 -13.99 38.90
CA GLY A 1151 -0.41 -13.06 37.88
C GLY A 1151 -1.26 -11.81 37.72
N GLU A 1152 -2.58 -11.94 37.68
CA GLU A 1152 -3.51 -10.81 37.44
C GLU A 1152 -3.68 -9.93 38.70
N ILE A 1153 -3.32 -10.46 39.88
CA ILE A 1153 -3.29 -9.75 41.18
C ILE A 1153 -1.94 -9.06 41.43
N ALA A 1154 -0.88 -9.49 40.73
CA ALA A 1154 0.46 -8.95 40.89
C ALA A 1154 0.60 -7.55 40.29
N ARG A 1155 1.64 -6.83 40.72
CA ARG A 1155 2.07 -5.56 40.12
C ARG A 1155 3.53 -5.62 39.75
N VAL A 1156 3.92 -4.86 38.73
CA VAL A 1156 5.28 -4.90 38.18
C VAL A 1156 6.14 -3.79 38.80
N ASP A 1157 7.40 -4.08 39.11
CA ASP A 1157 8.37 -3.08 39.60
C ASP A 1157 9.11 -2.35 38.46
N GLU A 1158 9.91 -1.34 38.80
CA GLU A 1158 10.66 -0.52 37.83
C GLU A 1158 11.64 -1.34 36.95
N ASN A 1159 12.00 -2.56 37.37
CA ASN A 1159 12.90 -3.47 36.64
C ASN A 1159 12.14 -4.57 35.87
N GLY A 1160 10.80 -4.54 35.85
CA GLY A 1160 9.95 -5.51 35.15
C GLY A 1160 9.53 -6.74 35.96
N ASN A 1161 9.90 -6.86 37.24
CA ASN A 1161 9.54 -8.05 38.03
C ASN A 1161 8.09 -7.99 38.54
N ALA A 1162 7.33 -9.09 38.43
CA ALA A 1162 5.98 -9.15 39.00
C ALA A 1162 6.01 -9.57 40.49
N TRP A 1163 5.29 -8.83 41.34
CA TRP A 1163 5.22 -9.02 42.78
C TRP A 1163 3.78 -9.05 43.31
N LEU A 1164 3.52 -9.94 44.26
CA LEU A 1164 2.41 -9.79 45.21
C LEU A 1164 2.86 -8.87 46.35
N TYR A 1165 2.20 -7.72 46.52
CA TYR A 1165 2.47 -6.77 47.59
C TYR A 1165 1.43 -6.87 48.72
N PRO A 1166 1.83 -6.79 50.00
CA PRO A 1166 0.88 -6.68 51.09
C PRO A 1166 0.22 -5.30 51.10
N GLY A 1167 -1.09 -5.25 51.37
CA GLY A 1167 -1.87 -4.02 51.33
C GLY A 1167 -3.36 -4.27 51.13
N GLN A 1168 -4.12 -3.19 50.91
CA GLN A 1168 -5.57 -3.27 50.68
C GLN A 1168 -5.89 -3.34 49.20
N TYR A 1169 -6.82 -4.22 48.86
CA TYR A 1169 -7.34 -4.45 47.52
C TYR A 1169 -8.86 -4.37 47.57
N SER A 1170 -9.48 -3.74 46.58
CA SER A 1170 -10.92 -3.67 46.42
C SER A 1170 -11.31 -4.24 45.07
N LEU A 1171 -12.14 -5.29 45.11
CA LEU A 1171 -12.81 -5.86 43.96
C LEU A 1171 -14.04 -5.02 43.62
N SER A 1172 -14.28 -4.87 42.32
CA SER A 1172 -15.43 -4.19 41.73
C SER A 1172 -15.93 -5.01 40.55
N LEU A 1173 -17.18 -5.45 40.60
CA LEU A 1173 -17.82 -6.23 39.55
C LEU A 1173 -18.70 -5.32 38.69
N ASP A 1174 -18.57 -5.50 37.37
CA ASP A 1174 -19.33 -4.82 36.32
C ASP A 1174 -19.04 -3.31 36.16
N VAL A 1175 -19.47 -2.75 35.04
CA VAL A 1175 -19.35 -1.34 34.63
C VAL A 1175 -20.72 -0.86 34.14
N PRO A 1176 -21.46 -0.04 34.91
CA PRO A 1176 -21.09 0.54 36.21
C PRO A 1176 -20.95 -0.48 37.36
N GLU A 1177 -20.23 -0.10 38.41
CA GLU A 1177 -19.91 -0.95 39.58
C GLU A 1177 -21.18 -1.43 40.31
N HIS A 1178 -21.50 -2.73 40.19
CA HIS A 1178 -22.72 -3.34 40.75
C HIS A 1178 -22.47 -4.12 42.05
N LEU A 1179 -21.28 -4.70 42.25
CA LEU A 1179 -20.87 -5.32 43.51
C LEU A 1179 -19.44 -4.92 43.86
N THR A 1180 -19.18 -4.70 45.14
CA THR A 1180 -17.83 -4.51 45.67
C THR A 1180 -17.49 -5.54 46.73
N HIS A 1181 -16.21 -5.82 46.90
CA HIS A 1181 -15.66 -6.50 48.08
C HIS A 1181 -14.27 -5.96 48.37
N SER A 1182 -13.82 -5.96 49.63
CA SER A 1182 -12.46 -5.53 50.01
C SER A 1182 -11.72 -6.62 50.75
N PHE A 1183 -10.46 -6.83 50.39
CA PHE A 1183 -9.59 -7.82 51.01
C PHE A 1183 -8.17 -7.29 51.24
N THR A 1184 -7.48 -7.84 52.23
CA THR A 1184 -6.09 -7.50 52.53
C THR A 1184 -5.16 -8.63 52.11
N LEU A 1185 -4.13 -8.35 51.29
CA LEU A 1185 -2.99 -9.26 51.17
C LEU A 1185 -2.08 -9.08 52.39
N ILE A 1186 -1.83 -10.16 53.12
CA ILE A 1186 -1.03 -10.16 54.36
C ILE A 1186 0.22 -11.04 54.24
N GLY A 1187 1.28 -10.64 54.94
CA GLY A 1187 2.58 -11.31 54.93
C GLY A 1187 3.69 -10.40 54.39
N ALA A 1188 4.81 -11.00 54.01
CA ALA A 1188 5.87 -10.31 53.26
C ALA A 1188 5.49 -10.24 51.76
N PRO A 1189 5.97 -9.23 51.00
CA PRO A 1189 5.86 -9.25 49.55
C PRO A 1189 6.58 -10.48 48.97
N ALA A 1190 6.11 -10.97 47.82
CA ALA A 1190 6.71 -12.12 47.15
C ALA A 1190 6.76 -11.92 45.64
N GLN A 1191 7.94 -12.12 45.07
CA GLN A 1191 8.19 -12.10 43.63
C GLN A 1191 7.60 -13.37 42.99
N LEU A 1192 6.92 -13.21 41.85
CA LEU A 1192 6.37 -14.31 41.05
C LEU A 1192 7.25 -14.59 39.82
N THR A 1193 7.75 -13.53 39.18
CA THR A 1193 8.61 -13.60 38.00
C THR A 1193 9.84 -12.72 38.18
N ASN A 1194 10.97 -13.10 37.56
CA ASN A 1194 12.16 -12.27 37.47
C ASN A 1194 12.37 -11.86 36.02
N TRP A 1195 12.37 -10.55 35.75
CA TRP A 1195 12.57 -10.03 34.40
C TRP A 1195 14.06 -10.04 34.03
N PRO A 1196 14.45 -10.44 32.80
CA PRO A 1196 15.82 -10.28 32.33
C PRO A 1196 16.15 -8.79 32.18
N ALA A 1197 17.20 -8.31 32.83
CA ALA A 1197 17.61 -6.90 32.71
C ALA A 1197 17.99 -6.59 31.25
N PRO A 1198 17.57 -5.43 30.69
CA PRO A 1198 17.99 -5.01 29.36
C PRO A 1198 19.51 -4.79 29.30
N PRO A 1199 20.13 -4.90 28.11
CA PRO A 1199 21.53 -4.55 27.94
C PRO A 1199 21.79 -3.08 28.34
N PRO A 1200 23.00 -2.74 28.83
CA PRO A 1200 23.35 -1.34 29.08
C PRO A 1200 23.18 -0.53 27.79
N ALA A 1201 22.47 0.60 27.86
CA ALA A 1201 22.25 1.48 26.71
C ALA A 1201 23.60 1.78 26.03
N GLN A 1202 23.71 1.44 24.74
CA GLN A 1202 24.93 1.68 23.99
C GLN A 1202 25.14 3.20 23.90
N SER A 1203 26.29 3.67 24.38
CA SER A 1203 26.64 5.08 24.22
C SER A 1203 26.82 5.37 22.74
N SER A 1204 25.99 6.24 22.17
CA SER A 1204 26.01 6.60 20.75
C SER A 1204 27.38 7.14 20.34
N SER A 1205 28.17 6.28 19.70
CA SER A 1205 29.43 6.65 19.07
C SER A 1205 29.13 7.30 17.72
N SER A 1206 29.44 8.60 17.64
CA SER A 1206 29.33 9.45 16.45
C SER A 1206 30.11 8.96 15.23
#